data_AF-A0A937ZX54-F1
#
_entry.id   AF-A0A937ZX54-F1
#
_cell.length_a   1.000
_cell.length_b   1.000
_cell.length_c   1.000
_cell.angle_alpha   90.00
_cell.angle_beta   90.00
_cell.angle_gamma   90.00
#
_symmetry.space_group_name_H-M   'P 1'
#
loop_
_entity.id
_entity.type
_entity.pdbx_description
1 polymer ?
#
loop_
_entity_poly.entity_id
_entity_poly.type
_entity_poly.pdbx_seq_one_letter_code
_entity_poly.pdbx_strand_id
1 'polypeptide(L)'
;LLFDHAAQQWRSNPPPHPVVAAGVTSASPALARLLRVVSELPKGSVILPDLDLALDDACMASLGNAGKPDEPGGLPISRNDAITHPQYHLKLLLNRMGISRGEVRHWHRAGASPAPPERSKAISNLFLPPSGSARWIDLPAQARRLSGVRIMESPHPGAEAQAIALLIREALEMPEKRVALVTPDRGLAARVAALLRRWNIEADDTAGVPLSQSVAGRLLLLLAELVSEYFGPVSLVAALSHPLVRREAGRAEWLENVRRLDLALRGPRPGVGLAGMAPAVAKARLGAWWREVEALLAPLDAGDDPLPLADLIDRLAVAGEGLCGEGMWTNADGRALAGFIEELREAAREADFVLEPRELHAVLRDAMERIAVRPPWGGHPRVAIYGLLEARMSRADLVICGGLVEGVWPGSAKPDPLVPPAVLRALGVPGADFRIGLAAHDLAAALGAPEVVLSHGLRDEGAPVEPSRFVLRVKAMLGELVKDHRQESAPRLARLLDLAERAPHYPRPKPMPSAEQRKVSISVTGLDRLRGDPYQFYAGSILRLRRIDALDAEPSAAWKGEAAHKILELWHKAGEPRDGLQPIADEVLATMSAHPLTRSLWRPRLMAALDWIADEVAMLRGEGRTELGTELDGEMLVLGVRVHGRADRIDRLDNGGLAVVDYKTGQPPSRKMVEEGFALQLGLVAMIAESGGFAGVSGVASRFEYWSLAKDSKRKGEAAPFGFRESPILEGSKKTGVLAEDFLPRTRTYLNDALNRWILGSEPFTARLNPDLPVYSDYDQLMRLEEWLPALLGNEGDGA
;
A
#
# COMPACT_ATOMS: atom_id res chain seq x y z
N LEU A 1 25.44 25.88 -29.75
CA LEU A 1 25.16 26.06 -31.20
C LEU A 1 24.03 27.06 -31.44
N LEU A 2 22.78 26.83 -31.03
CA LEU A 2 21.67 27.77 -31.28
C LEU A 2 21.86 29.17 -30.65
N PHE A 3 22.16 29.26 -29.36
CA PHE A 3 22.37 30.56 -28.69
C PHE A 3 23.57 31.33 -29.26
N ASP A 4 24.65 30.64 -29.62
CA ASP A 4 25.83 31.27 -30.21
C ASP A 4 25.52 31.81 -31.61
N HIS A 5 24.76 31.05 -32.41
CA HIS A 5 24.31 31.50 -33.72
C HIS A 5 23.41 32.73 -33.61
N ALA A 6 22.42 32.71 -32.69
CA ALA A 6 21.56 33.87 -32.44
C ALA A 6 22.36 35.09 -31.97
N ALA A 7 23.33 34.90 -31.08
CA ALA A 7 24.19 35.98 -30.59
C ALA A 7 25.03 36.61 -31.72
N GLN A 8 25.58 35.80 -32.63
CA GLN A 8 26.30 36.29 -33.80
C GLN A 8 25.37 37.03 -34.77
N GLN A 9 24.23 36.43 -35.11
CA GLN A 9 23.25 37.03 -36.02
C GLN A 9 22.73 38.38 -35.51
N TRP A 10 22.32 38.46 -34.24
CA TRP A 10 21.79 39.72 -33.68
C TRP A 10 22.85 40.78 -33.49
N ARG A 11 24.12 40.41 -33.33
CA ARG A 11 25.23 41.38 -33.30
C ARG A 11 25.50 41.96 -34.68
N SER A 12 25.45 41.15 -35.74
CA SER A 12 25.68 41.61 -37.12
C SER A 12 24.45 42.28 -37.74
N ASN A 13 23.25 41.82 -37.39
CA ASN A 13 21.98 42.32 -37.89
C ASN A 13 20.97 42.47 -36.72
N PRO A 14 21.03 43.60 -35.98
CA PRO A 14 20.14 43.85 -34.84
C PRO A 14 18.65 43.78 -35.24
N PRO A 15 17.82 43.03 -34.50
CA PRO A 15 16.38 42.98 -34.77
C PRO A 15 15.73 44.38 -34.71
N PRO A 16 14.78 44.71 -35.61
CA PRO A 16 14.14 46.02 -35.65
C PRO A 16 13.14 46.24 -34.49
N HIS A 17 12.68 45.15 -33.88
CA HIS A 17 11.77 45.11 -32.75
C HIS A 17 12.53 44.98 -31.42
N PRO A 18 11.91 45.36 -30.29
CA PRO A 18 12.50 45.16 -28.97
C PRO A 18 12.81 43.69 -28.68
N VAL A 19 13.89 43.45 -27.94
CA VAL A 19 14.29 42.12 -27.45
C VAL A 19 14.50 42.21 -25.94
N VAL A 20 13.68 41.49 -25.18
CA VAL A 20 13.76 41.48 -23.71
C VAL A 20 14.04 40.06 -23.23
N ALA A 21 15.12 39.88 -22.50
CA ALA A 21 15.40 38.65 -21.76
C ALA A 21 15.12 38.88 -20.28
N ALA A 22 14.20 38.12 -19.68
CA ALA A 22 13.79 38.31 -18.29
C ALA A 22 13.74 36.97 -17.54
N GLY A 23 14.03 36.98 -16.23
CA GLY A 23 13.86 35.81 -15.36
C GLY A 23 14.90 34.70 -15.57
N VAL A 24 16.03 35.00 -16.21
CA VAL A 24 17.07 34.00 -16.49
C VAL A 24 17.96 33.78 -15.26
N THR A 25 17.97 32.56 -14.75
CA THR A 25 18.86 32.12 -13.65
C THR A 25 19.95 31.15 -14.12
N SER A 26 19.94 30.75 -15.39
CA SER A 26 20.99 29.89 -15.94
C SER A 26 22.21 30.72 -16.27
N ALA A 27 23.36 30.31 -15.74
CA ALA A 27 24.64 30.96 -16.02
C ALA A 27 25.39 30.31 -17.19
N SER A 28 24.76 29.47 -18.04
CA SER A 28 25.50 28.75 -19.08
C SER A 28 26.31 29.69 -20.00
N PRO A 29 27.54 29.34 -20.43
CA PRO A 29 28.38 30.25 -21.20
C PRO A 29 27.73 30.77 -22.49
N ALA A 30 27.03 29.90 -23.22
CA ALA A 30 26.34 30.28 -24.46
C ALA A 30 25.19 31.27 -24.21
N LEU A 31 24.40 31.04 -23.15
CA LEU A 31 23.32 31.94 -22.77
C LEU A 31 23.86 33.28 -22.26
N ALA A 32 24.94 33.28 -21.46
CA ALA A 32 25.58 34.51 -21.01
C ALA A 32 26.08 35.37 -22.18
N ARG A 33 26.68 34.75 -23.22
CA ARG A 33 27.07 35.46 -24.45
C ARG A 33 25.86 36.09 -25.16
N LEU A 34 24.77 35.34 -25.28
CA LEU A 34 23.54 35.85 -25.89
C LEU A 34 22.97 37.01 -25.07
N LEU A 35 22.88 36.88 -23.75
CA LEU A 35 22.38 37.94 -22.87
C LEU A 35 23.25 39.19 -22.93
N ARG A 36 24.58 39.04 -23.05
CA ARG A 36 25.48 40.18 -23.28
C ARG A 36 25.11 40.90 -24.59
N VAL A 37 24.91 40.17 -25.69
CA VAL A 37 24.47 40.78 -26.96
C VAL A 37 23.12 41.48 -26.77
N VAL A 38 22.14 40.83 -26.15
CA VAL A 38 20.82 41.43 -25.89
C VAL A 38 20.94 42.72 -25.06
N SER A 39 21.84 42.77 -24.06
CA SER A 39 22.05 43.98 -23.25
C SER A 39 22.66 45.16 -24.02
N GLU A 40 23.33 44.90 -25.15
CA GLU A 40 23.98 45.90 -26.00
C GLU A 40 23.11 46.31 -27.21
N LEU A 41 22.00 45.62 -27.49
CA LEU A 41 21.12 45.95 -28.61
C LEU A 41 20.45 47.32 -28.39
N PRO A 42 20.22 48.13 -29.44
CA PRO A 42 19.59 49.45 -29.31
C PRO A 42 18.21 49.45 -28.64
N LYS A 43 17.44 48.37 -28.83
CA LYS A 43 16.13 48.13 -28.19
C LYS A 43 16.14 46.86 -27.34
N GLY A 44 17.32 46.53 -26.79
CA GLY A 44 17.54 45.35 -25.98
C GLY A 44 17.41 45.61 -24.48
N SER A 45 17.01 44.61 -23.71
CA SER A 45 17.03 44.68 -22.25
C SER A 45 17.18 43.30 -21.61
N VAL A 46 17.99 43.23 -20.55
CA VAL A 46 18.14 42.03 -19.71
C VAL A 46 17.64 42.37 -18.30
N ILE A 47 16.68 41.59 -17.81
CA ILE A 47 16.06 41.75 -16.48
C ILE A 47 16.43 40.52 -15.64
N LEU A 48 17.29 40.74 -14.66
CA LEU A 48 17.72 39.69 -13.74
C LEU A 48 16.75 39.58 -12.56
N PRO A 49 16.33 38.36 -12.17
CA PRO A 49 15.48 38.15 -11.01
C PRO A 49 16.27 38.35 -9.71
N ASP A 50 15.72 39.12 -8.77
CA ASP A 50 16.18 39.25 -7.38
C ASP A 50 17.72 39.41 -7.20
N LEU A 51 18.36 40.18 -8.08
CA LEU A 51 19.77 40.57 -7.93
C LEU A 51 19.92 41.55 -6.76
N ASP A 52 20.73 41.19 -5.79
CA ASP A 52 20.97 42.01 -4.61
C ASP A 52 21.99 43.13 -4.89
N LEU A 53 21.47 44.32 -5.19
CA LEU A 53 22.26 45.54 -5.34
C LEU A 53 22.62 46.19 -3.99
N ALA A 54 21.96 45.79 -2.89
CA ALA A 54 22.23 46.32 -1.55
C ALA A 54 23.36 45.56 -0.83
N LEU A 55 23.67 44.33 -1.26
CA LEU A 55 24.80 43.55 -0.74
C LEU A 55 26.11 44.31 -0.90
N ASP A 56 26.91 44.36 0.17
CA ASP A 56 28.19 45.05 0.15
C ASP A 56 29.22 44.33 -0.74
N ASP A 57 30.15 45.10 -1.34
CA ASP A 57 31.10 44.56 -2.30
C ASP A 57 32.05 43.52 -1.70
N ALA A 58 32.40 43.65 -0.41
CA ALA A 58 33.26 42.68 0.26
C ALA A 58 32.53 41.33 0.44
N CYS A 59 31.26 41.37 0.82
CA CYS A 59 30.41 40.18 0.89
C CYS A 59 30.22 39.57 -0.51
N MET A 60 29.94 40.39 -1.52
CA MET A 60 29.82 39.93 -2.91
C MET A 60 31.12 39.27 -3.40
N ALA A 61 32.29 39.84 -3.06
CA ALA A 61 33.59 39.26 -3.36
C ALA A 61 33.79 37.91 -2.66
N SER A 62 33.38 37.78 -1.40
CA SER A 62 33.53 36.54 -0.61
C SER A 62 32.74 35.34 -1.16
N LEU A 63 31.81 35.55 -2.10
CA LEU A 63 31.13 34.46 -2.81
C LEU A 63 32.07 33.64 -3.73
N GLY A 64 33.31 34.09 -3.94
CA GLY A 64 34.33 33.39 -4.72
C GLY A 64 34.45 33.86 -6.16
N ASN A 65 35.23 33.15 -6.98
CA ASN A 65 35.67 33.64 -8.29
C ASN A 65 34.57 33.56 -9.35
N ALA A 66 33.62 32.62 -9.20
CA ALA A 66 32.40 32.55 -10.00
C ALA A 66 32.66 32.72 -11.50
N GLY A 67 33.50 31.87 -12.09
CA GLY A 67 33.82 31.85 -13.51
C GLY A 67 34.88 32.85 -13.97
N LYS A 68 35.37 33.74 -13.10
CA LYS A 68 36.41 34.73 -13.40
C LYS A 68 37.60 34.52 -12.46
N PRO A 69 38.60 33.68 -12.81
CA PRO A 69 39.77 33.44 -11.97
C PRO A 69 40.64 34.69 -11.85
N ASP A 70 41.32 34.85 -10.71
CA ASP A 70 42.21 36.00 -10.43
C ASP A 70 43.47 35.98 -11.29
N GLU A 71 43.95 34.78 -11.64
CA GLU A 71 45.15 34.56 -12.45
C GLU A 71 44.80 33.85 -13.78
N PRO A 72 45.49 34.19 -14.89
CA PRO A 72 45.37 33.46 -16.15
C PRO A 72 45.71 31.97 -15.97
N GLY A 73 44.77 31.08 -16.32
CA GLY A 73 44.92 29.63 -16.14
C GLY A 73 44.44 29.10 -14.78
N GLY A 74 43.98 29.98 -13.88
CA GLY A 74 43.33 29.58 -12.64
C GLY A 74 42.01 28.84 -12.86
N LEU A 75 41.57 28.09 -11.85
CA LEU A 75 40.31 27.35 -11.91
C LEU A 75 39.11 28.33 -12.06
N PRO A 76 38.24 28.15 -13.08
CA PRO A 76 37.07 29.02 -13.23
C PRO A 76 36.13 29.00 -12.02
N ILE A 77 35.98 27.85 -11.36
CA ILE A 77 35.23 27.70 -10.12
C ILE A 77 36.18 27.14 -9.05
N SER A 78 36.38 27.88 -7.95
CA SER A 78 37.24 27.45 -6.85
C SER A 78 36.54 26.47 -5.91
N ARG A 79 37.31 25.76 -5.07
CA ARG A 79 36.75 24.98 -3.95
C ARG A 79 36.13 25.86 -2.87
N ASN A 80 36.60 27.11 -2.76
CA ASN A 80 36.15 28.05 -1.74
C ASN A 80 34.97 28.92 -2.19
N ASP A 81 34.48 28.72 -3.41
CA ASP A 81 33.32 29.45 -3.91
C ASP A 81 32.07 29.10 -3.07
N ALA A 82 31.30 30.12 -2.68
CA ALA A 82 30.07 29.96 -1.91
C ALA A 82 28.91 29.57 -2.83
N ILE A 83 29.02 28.42 -3.50
CA ILE A 83 28.08 27.93 -4.53
C ILE A 83 26.65 27.71 -4.03
N THR A 84 26.47 27.60 -2.72
CA THR A 84 25.18 27.45 -2.04
C THR A 84 24.51 28.78 -1.70
N HIS A 85 25.15 29.92 -1.98
CA HIS A 85 24.59 31.25 -1.74
C HIS A 85 23.57 31.64 -2.83
N PRO A 86 22.43 32.27 -2.51
CA PRO A 86 21.39 32.62 -3.49
C PRO A 86 21.88 33.51 -4.63
N GLN A 87 22.82 34.42 -4.35
CA GLN A 87 23.37 35.35 -5.35
C GLN A 87 24.54 34.79 -6.18
N TYR A 88 25.08 33.60 -5.84
CA TYR A 88 26.26 33.07 -6.54
C TYR A 88 26.00 32.84 -8.04
N HIS A 89 24.83 32.31 -8.39
CA HIS A 89 24.49 32.04 -9.78
C HIS A 89 24.41 33.31 -10.64
N LEU A 90 23.92 34.42 -10.08
CA LEU A 90 23.89 35.72 -10.76
C LEU A 90 25.29 36.33 -10.85
N LYS A 91 26.13 36.17 -9.83
CA LYS A 91 27.56 36.55 -9.90
C LYS A 91 28.26 35.83 -11.05
N LEU A 92 28.06 34.51 -11.14
CA LEU A 92 28.60 33.68 -12.22
C LEU A 92 28.09 34.13 -13.60
N LEU A 93 26.80 34.43 -13.71
CA LEU A 93 26.20 34.94 -14.95
C LEU A 93 26.81 36.28 -15.36
N LEU A 94 26.86 37.27 -14.46
CA LEU A 94 27.43 38.59 -14.72
C LEU A 94 28.90 38.51 -15.13
N ASN A 95 29.70 37.70 -14.43
CA ASN A 95 31.10 37.45 -14.77
C ASN A 95 31.25 36.86 -16.19
N ARG A 96 30.39 35.91 -16.58
CA ARG A 96 30.39 35.32 -17.93
C ARG A 96 29.90 36.27 -19.01
N MET A 97 28.98 37.16 -18.68
CA MET A 97 28.55 38.25 -19.56
C MET A 97 29.63 39.33 -19.72
N GLY A 98 30.59 39.41 -18.79
CA GLY A 98 31.54 40.51 -18.70
C GLY A 98 30.89 41.82 -18.28
N ILE A 99 29.85 41.76 -17.43
CA ILE A 99 29.15 42.93 -16.87
C ILE A 99 29.46 43.02 -15.38
N SER A 100 29.83 44.21 -14.90
CA SER A 100 29.95 44.52 -13.49
C SER A 100 28.58 44.67 -12.83
N ARG A 101 28.44 44.24 -11.58
CA ARG A 101 27.22 44.45 -10.79
C ARG A 101 26.77 45.92 -10.76
N GLY A 102 27.73 46.86 -10.72
CA GLY A 102 27.45 48.29 -10.71
C GLY A 102 26.88 48.85 -12.02
N GLU A 103 26.94 48.10 -13.12
CA GLU A 103 26.29 48.47 -14.39
C GLU A 103 24.80 48.10 -14.39
N VAL A 104 24.37 47.24 -13.46
CA VAL A 104 22.96 46.83 -13.34
C VAL A 104 22.20 47.87 -12.54
N ARG A 105 21.03 48.28 -13.06
CA ARG A 105 20.17 49.28 -12.43
C ARG A 105 18.99 48.62 -11.72
N HIS A 106 18.51 49.25 -10.65
CA HIS A 106 17.25 48.87 -10.03
C HIS A 106 16.10 48.93 -11.04
N TRP A 107 15.21 47.95 -10.96
CA TRP A 107 13.98 47.98 -11.72
C TRP A 107 13.09 49.14 -11.23
N HIS A 108 12.67 50.01 -12.14
CA HIS A 108 12.02 51.29 -11.83
C HIS A 108 10.54 51.18 -11.44
N ARG A 109 9.97 49.96 -11.40
CA ARG A 109 8.56 49.74 -11.01
C ARG A 109 8.48 48.74 -9.87
N ALA A 110 7.69 49.07 -8.86
CA ALA A 110 7.24 48.09 -7.89
C ALA A 110 6.19 47.16 -8.53
N GLY A 111 6.12 45.91 -8.08
CA GLY A 111 5.00 45.03 -8.42
C GLY A 111 3.70 45.51 -7.79
N ALA A 112 2.56 44.93 -8.19
CA ALA A 112 1.24 45.29 -7.66
C ALA A 112 1.05 44.98 -6.16
N SER A 113 1.73 43.94 -5.65
CA SER A 113 1.67 43.53 -4.23
C SER A 113 3.09 43.20 -3.70
N PRO A 114 3.99 44.19 -3.55
CA PRO A 114 5.33 43.94 -3.06
C PRO A 114 5.34 43.85 -1.53
N ALA A 115 6.25 43.05 -0.98
CA ALA A 115 6.61 43.17 0.43
C ALA A 115 7.10 44.60 0.77
N PRO A 116 6.99 45.04 2.04
CA PRO A 116 7.58 46.30 2.49
C PRO A 116 9.09 46.36 2.16
N PRO A 117 9.63 47.51 1.72
CA PRO A 117 11.05 47.64 1.31
C PRO A 117 12.06 47.24 2.38
N GLU A 118 11.70 47.37 3.66
CA GLU A 118 12.50 46.95 4.81
C GLU A 118 12.85 45.46 4.74
N ARG A 119 11.95 44.63 4.21
CA ARG A 119 12.13 43.18 4.12
C ARG A 119 13.27 42.80 3.17
N SER A 120 13.52 43.57 2.12
CA SER A 120 14.63 43.31 1.19
C SER A 120 15.99 43.34 1.91
N LYS A 121 16.17 44.25 2.88
CA LYS A 121 17.40 44.30 3.70
C LYS A 121 17.51 43.09 4.63
N ALA A 122 16.40 42.68 5.25
CA ALA A 122 16.37 41.49 6.10
C ALA A 122 16.67 40.21 5.29
N ILE A 123 16.15 40.08 4.06
CA ILE A 123 16.44 38.95 3.16
C ILE A 123 17.93 38.96 2.75
N SER A 124 18.50 40.12 2.42
CA SER A 124 19.93 40.27 2.14
C SER A 124 20.78 39.78 3.33
N ASN A 125 20.44 40.23 4.54
CA ASN A 125 21.12 39.83 5.77
C ASN A 125 20.97 38.33 6.07
N LEU A 126 19.80 37.74 5.80
CA LEU A 126 19.47 36.33 6.05
C LEU A 126 20.43 35.37 5.34
N PHE A 127 20.89 35.73 4.15
CA PHE A 127 21.71 34.84 3.33
C PHE A 127 23.21 35.13 3.37
N LEU A 128 23.66 36.11 4.18
CA LEU A 128 25.09 36.40 4.36
C LEU A 128 25.92 35.13 4.61
N PRO A 129 27.07 34.93 3.93
CA PRO A 129 27.98 33.83 4.20
C PRO A 129 28.38 33.73 5.68
N PRO A 130 28.87 32.57 6.17
CA PRO A 130 29.21 32.39 7.58
C PRO A 130 30.05 33.51 8.19
N SER A 131 31.09 33.97 7.48
CA SER A 131 31.94 35.09 7.91
C SER A 131 31.19 36.43 8.02
N GLY A 132 30.17 36.67 7.19
CA GLY A 132 29.32 37.86 7.23
C GLY A 132 28.20 37.77 8.28
N SER A 133 27.70 36.56 8.56
CA SER A 133 26.60 36.34 9.52
C SER A 133 26.96 36.64 10.98
N ALA A 134 28.25 36.75 11.32
CA ALA A 134 28.71 37.22 12.63
C ALA A 134 28.11 38.59 13.02
N ARG A 135 27.80 39.43 12.02
CA ARG A 135 27.20 40.76 12.21
C ARG A 135 25.73 40.73 12.65
N TRP A 136 25.06 39.58 12.63
CA TRP A 136 23.64 39.50 13.01
C TRP A 136 23.37 39.95 14.44
N ILE A 137 24.34 39.77 15.34
CA ILE A 137 24.26 40.22 16.74
C ILE A 137 24.18 41.74 16.82
N ASP A 138 24.89 42.44 15.93
CA ASP A 138 24.99 43.90 15.89
C ASP A 138 23.87 44.56 15.08
N LEU A 139 23.04 43.77 14.39
CA LEU A 139 21.95 44.33 13.57
C LEU A 139 20.82 44.89 14.45
N PRO A 140 20.32 46.10 14.13
CA PRO A 140 19.14 46.63 14.81
C PRO A 140 17.92 45.73 14.53
N ALA A 141 16.97 45.67 15.46
CA ALA A 141 15.80 44.79 15.34
C ALA A 141 15.02 45.00 14.03
N GLN A 142 14.95 46.25 13.54
CA GLN A 142 14.31 46.60 12.26
C GLN A 142 14.96 45.91 11.05
N ALA A 143 16.28 45.71 11.07
CA ALA A 143 17.01 45.05 9.98
C ALA A 143 16.94 43.51 10.04
N ARG A 144 16.38 42.97 11.13
CA ARG A 144 16.16 41.53 11.35
C ARG A 144 14.70 41.12 11.18
N ARG A 145 13.75 42.05 11.31
CA ARG A 145 12.31 41.77 11.29
C ARG A 145 11.85 41.34 9.89
N LEU A 146 11.11 40.23 9.83
CA LEU A 146 10.51 39.71 8.59
C LEU A 146 8.99 39.87 8.61
N SER A 147 8.50 41.10 8.78
CA SER A 147 7.07 41.41 8.90
C SER A 147 6.26 40.71 7.81
N GLY A 148 5.19 39.97 8.15
CA GLY A 148 4.38 39.21 7.20
C GLY A 148 4.87 37.78 6.89
N VAL A 149 6.04 37.38 7.39
CA VAL A 149 6.53 36.00 7.33
C VAL A 149 6.15 35.27 8.62
N ARG A 150 5.65 34.04 8.52
CA ARG A 150 5.35 33.17 9.65
C ARG A 150 6.07 31.83 9.53
N ILE A 151 6.43 31.21 10.64
CA ILE A 151 7.03 29.88 10.73
C ILE A 151 6.00 28.93 11.33
N MET A 152 5.67 27.88 10.60
CA MET A 152 4.70 26.86 11.01
C MET A 152 5.42 25.53 11.25
N GLU A 153 5.30 25.00 12.46
CA GLU A 153 5.86 23.71 12.84
C GLU A 153 4.72 22.71 13.03
N SER A 154 4.82 21.54 12.39
CA SER A 154 3.82 20.48 12.47
C SER A 154 4.45 19.17 12.95
N PRO A 155 3.71 18.30 13.66
CA PRO A 155 4.30 17.08 14.24
C PRO A 155 4.77 16.06 13.18
N HIS A 156 4.05 15.95 12.06
CA HIS A 156 4.33 15.02 10.96
C HIS A 156 3.76 15.56 9.63
N PRO A 157 4.09 14.98 8.45
CA PRO A 157 3.72 15.55 7.14
C PRO A 157 2.21 15.59 6.89
N GLY A 158 1.45 14.65 7.48
CA GLY A 158 -0.02 14.67 7.44
C GLY A 158 -0.63 15.89 8.15
N ALA A 159 -0.15 16.20 9.36
CA ALA A 159 -0.59 17.38 10.09
C ALA A 159 -0.15 18.68 9.41
N GLU A 160 1.04 18.68 8.80
CA GLU A 160 1.51 19.80 7.97
C GLU A 160 0.54 20.06 6.81
N ALA A 161 0.19 19.02 6.05
CA ALA A 161 -0.73 19.14 4.92
C ALA A 161 -2.11 19.68 5.35
N GLN A 162 -2.64 19.22 6.49
CA GLN A 162 -3.92 19.69 7.03
C GLN A 162 -3.87 21.15 7.48
N ALA A 163 -2.79 21.56 8.15
CA ALA A 163 -2.59 22.95 8.54
C ALA A 163 -2.45 23.87 7.31
N ILE A 164 -1.70 23.45 6.28
CA ILE A 164 -1.58 24.18 5.01
C ILE A 164 -2.95 24.30 4.31
N ALA A 165 -3.70 23.20 4.22
CA ALA A 165 -5.02 23.20 3.60
C ALA A 165 -5.99 24.16 4.32
N LEU A 166 -5.90 24.25 5.65
CA LEU A 166 -6.66 25.23 6.43
C LEU A 166 -6.26 26.67 6.14
N LEU A 167 -4.96 26.97 6.01
CA LEU A 167 -4.50 28.31 5.63
C LEU A 167 -4.99 28.73 4.24
N ILE A 168 -4.98 27.79 3.29
CA ILE A 168 -5.54 28.02 1.96
C ILE A 168 -7.04 28.28 2.06
N ARG A 169 -7.77 27.45 2.81
CA ARG A 169 -9.22 27.59 3.01
C ARG A 169 -9.58 28.93 3.67
N GLU A 170 -8.84 29.33 4.71
CA GLU A 170 -8.99 30.61 5.41
C GLU A 170 -8.72 31.78 4.47
N ALA A 171 -7.65 31.74 3.68
CA ALA A 171 -7.32 32.80 2.74
C ALA A 171 -8.39 33.01 1.67
N LEU A 172 -9.12 31.96 1.27
CA LEU A 172 -10.21 32.07 0.30
C LEU A 172 -11.46 32.79 0.83
N GLU A 173 -11.60 32.96 2.16
CA GLU A 173 -12.65 33.80 2.77
C GLU A 173 -12.45 35.28 2.45
N MET A 174 -11.22 35.70 2.16
CA MET A 174 -10.94 37.06 1.67
C MET A 174 -11.19 37.09 0.15
N PRO A 175 -12.09 37.96 -0.34
CA PRO A 175 -12.30 38.13 -1.77
C PRO A 175 -11.00 38.46 -2.49
N GLU A 176 -10.83 37.94 -3.71
CA GLU A 176 -9.68 38.20 -4.61
C GLU A 176 -8.30 37.72 -4.11
N LYS A 177 -8.14 37.38 -2.83
CA LYS A 177 -6.87 36.89 -2.28
C LYS A 177 -6.44 35.61 -2.99
N ARG A 178 -5.21 35.63 -3.52
CA ARG A 178 -4.58 34.49 -4.20
C ARG A 178 -3.58 33.81 -3.29
N VAL A 179 -3.51 32.49 -3.40
CA VAL A 179 -2.66 31.63 -2.58
C VAL A 179 -1.83 30.73 -3.48
N ALA A 180 -0.54 30.60 -3.16
CA ALA A 180 0.35 29.65 -3.79
C ALA A 180 1.01 28.77 -2.73
N LEU A 181 0.89 27.45 -2.86
CA LEU A 181 1.75 26.50 -2.17
C LEU A 181 2.97 26.22 -3.05
N VAL A 182 4.15 26.57 -2.58
CA VAL A 182 5.43 26.26 -3.24
C VAL A 182 6.07 25.13 -2.48
N THR A 183 6.31 23.99 -3.13
CA THR A 183 6.99 22.86 -2.48
C THR A 183 7.64 21.93 -3.51
N PRO A 184 8.87 21.45 -3.25
CA PRO A 184 9.45 20.35 -4.00
C PRO A 184 8.95 18.97 -3.52
N ASP A 185 8.22 18.90 -2.41
CA ASP A 185 7.64 17.66 -1.87
C ASP A 185 6.31 17.34 -2.58
N ARG A 186 6.34 16.36 -3.47
CA ARG A 186 5.16 15.88 -4.21
C ARG A 186 4.15 15.17 -3.31
N GLY A 187 4.61 14.49 -2.27
CA GLY A 187 3.72 13.85 -1.29
C GLY A 187 2.92 14.90 -0.50
N LEU A 188 3.59 15.98 -0.07
CA LEU A 188 2.91 17.10 0.58
C LEU A 188 1.91 17.80 -0.34
N ALA A 189 2.31 18.11 -1.58
CA ALA A 189 1.42 18.69 -2.59
C ALA A 189 0.16 17.84 -2.82
N ALA A 190 0.33 16.53 -3.02
CA ALA A 190 -0.77 15.59 -3.24
C ALA A 190 -1.71 15.50 -2.03
N ARG A 191 -1.16 15.45 -0.79
CA ARG A 191 -1.95 15.45 0.44
C ARG A 191 -2.76 16.73 0.59
N VAL A 192 -2.16 17.91 0.36
CA VAL A 192 -2.86 19.19 0.42
C VAL A 192 -3.98 19.24 -0.62
N ALA A 193 -3.70 18.87 -1.88
CA ALA A 193 -4.72 18.84 -2.93
C ALA A 193 -5.89 17.91 -2.58
N ALA A 194 -5.61 16.73 -2.01
CA ALA A 194 -6.65 15.79 -1.56
C ALA A 194 -7.48 16.35 -0.40
N LEU A 195 -6.85 17.03 0.57
CA LEU A 195 -7.55 17.66 1.70
C LEU A 195 -8.44 18.82 1.26
N LEU A 196 -8.00 19.65 0.30
CA LEU A 196 -8.78 20.76 -0.24
C LEU A 196 -10.09 20.30 -0.91
N ARG A 197 -10.11 19.09 -1.50
CA ARG A 197 -11.34 18.50 -2.06
C ARG A 197 -12.44 18.29 -1.03
N ARG A 198 -12.13 18.18 0.27
CA ARG A 198 -13.15 18.13 1.34
C ARG A 198 -14.05 19.37 1.36
N TRP A 199 -13.56 20.49 0.84
CA TRP A 199 -14.29 21.75 0.70
C TRP A 199 -14.62 22.09 -0.76
N ASN A 200 -14.58 21.11 -1.66
CA ASN A 200 -14.77 21.31 -3.11
C ASN A 200 -13.80 22.35 -3.71
N ILE A 201 -12.58 22.44 -3.18
CA ILE A 201 -11.52 23.29 -3.73
C ILE A 201 -10.57 22.39 -4.54
N GLU A 202 -10.56 22.57 -5.85
CA GLU A 202 -9.59 21.92 -6.74
C GLU A 202 -8.41 22.89 -6.97
N ALA A 203 -7.24 22.62 -6.40
CA ALA A 203 -6.07 23.46 -6.64
C ALA A 203 -5.48 23.22 -8.04
N ASP A 204 -4.94 24.26 -8.68
CA ASP A 204 -4.16 24.11 -9.91
C ASP A 204 -2.72 23.67 -9.57
N ASP A 205 -2.45 22.36 -9.64
CA ASP A 205 -1.11 21.79 -9.44
C ASP A 205 -0.36 21.71 -10.77
N THR A 206 0.70 22.52 -10.92
CA THR A 206 1.43 22.62 -12.19
C THR A 206 2.20 21.38 -12.55
N ALA A 207 2.58 20.56 -11.57
CA ALA A 207 3.30 19.32 -11.82
C ALA A 207 2.37 18.14 -12.13
N GLY A 208 1.04 18.31 -11.98
CA GLY A 208 0.06 17.30 -12.32
C GLY A 208 0.20 15.99 -11.53
N VAL A 209 -0.40 14.93 -12.07
CA VAL A 209 -0.35 13.57 -11.52
C VAL A 209 0.46 12.70 -12.49
N PRO A 210 1.42 11.88 -12.00
CA PRO A 210 2.13 10.93 -12.86
C PRO A 210 1.16 10.04 -13.65
N LEU A 211 1.48 9.74 -14.90
CA LEU A 211 0.62 8.94 -15.77
C LEU A 211 0.35 7.55 -15.17
N SER A 212 1.34 6.96 -14.49
CA SER A 212 1.25 5.72 -13.70
C SER A 212 0.13 5.76 -12.63
N GLN A 213 -0.20 6.94 -12.11
CA GLN A 213 -1.21 7.19 -11.09
C GLN A 213 -2.50 7.80 -11.68
N SER A 214 -2.60 7.96 -12.99
CA SER A 214 -3.82 8.38 -13.67
C SER A 214 -4.80 7.20 -13.84
N VAL A 215 -6.05 7.47 -14.23
CA VAL A 215 -7.05 6.41 -14.44
C VAL A 215 -6.69 5.60 -15.69
N ALA A 216 -6.38 6.27 -16.80
CA ALA A 216 -5.97 5.61 -18.04
C ALA A 216 -4.65 4.84 -17.88
N GLY A 217 -3.65 5.44 -17.22
CA GLY A 217 -2.35 4.78 -17.06
C GLY A 217 -2.40 3.58 -16.11
N ARG A 218 -3.18 3.63 -15.02
CA ARG A 218 -3.39 2.44 -14.17
C ARG A 218 -4.04 1.29 -14.90
N LEU A 219 -4.97 1.55 -15.83
CA LEU A 219 -5.56 0.50 -16.66
C LEU A 219 -4.47 -0.22 -17.47
N LEU A 220 -3.61 0.52 -18.17
CA LEU A 220 -2.54 -0.07 -18.98
C LEU A 220 -1.56 -0.87 -18.10
N LEU A 221 -1.21 -0.33 -16.93
CA LEU A 221 -0.34 -1.02 -15.96
C LEU A 221 -0.98 -2.31 -15.41
N LEU A 222 -2.28 -2.32 -15.13
CA LEU A 222 -3.00 -3.53 -14.73
C LEU A 222 -2.98 -4.59 -15.84
N LEU A 223 -3.13 -4.20 -17.10
CA LEU A 223 -3.02 -5.13 -18.23
C LEU A 223 -1.60 -5.68 -18.39
N ALA A 224 -0.59 -4.85 -18.18
CA ALA A 224 0.80 -5.30 -18.16
C ALA A 224 1.09 -6.23 -16.95
N GLU A 225 0.49 -5.95 -15.79
CA GLU A 225 0.60 -6.79 -14.59
C GLU A 225 -0.04 -8.16 -14.79
N LEU A 226 -1.13 -8.27 -15.56
CA LEU A 226 -1.69 -9.58 -15.97
C LEU A 226 -0.64 -10.44 -16.67
N VAL A 227 0.12 -9.85 -17.59
CA VAL A 227 1.19 -10.57 -18.31
C VAL A 227 2.29 -10.96 -17.33
N SER A 228 2.74 -10.03 -16.49
CA SER A 228 3.77 -10.29 -15.48
C SER A 228 3.43 -11.36 -14.46
N GLU A 229 2.15 -11.50 -14.09
CA GLU A 229 1.68 -12.42 -13.05
C GLU A 229 1.01 -13.70 -13.56
N TYR A 230 1.08 -13.98 -14.87
CA TYR A 230 0.39 -15.11 -15.51
C TYR A 230 -1.13 -15.12 -15.31
N PHE A 231 -1.75 -13.96 -15.48
CA PHE A 231 -3.19 -13.74 -15.31
C PHE A 231 -3.65 -14.18 -13.92
N GLY A 232 -2.88 -13.83 -12.89
CA GLY A 232 -3.18 -14.14 -11.50
C GLY A 232 -4.57 -13.63 -11.08
N PRO A 233 -5.27 -14.30 -10.14
CA PRO A 233 -6.62 -13.90 -9.74
C PRO A 233 -6.74 -12.45 -9.27
N VAL A 234 -5.72 -11.93 -8.57
CA VAL A 234 -5.70 -10.56 -8.04
C VAL A 234 -5.66 -9.53 -9.17
N SER A 235 -4.65 -9.59 -10.04
CA SER A 235 -4.51 -8.69 -11.18
C SER A 235 -5.66 -8.84 -12.16
N LEU A 236 -6.18 -10.05 -12.37
CA LEU A 236 -7.36 -10.33 -13.22
C LEU A 236 -8.61 -9.61 -12.71
N VAL A 237 -8.98 -9.79 -11.45
CA VAL A 237 -10.16 -9.13 -10.88
C VAL A 237 -9.97 -7.61 -10.83
N ALA A 238 -8.75 -7.13 -10.55
CA ALA A 238 -8.42 -5.70 -10.56
C ALA A 238 -8.59 -5.07 -11.95
N ALA A 239 -8.07 -5.72 -13.00
CA ALA A 239 -8.21 -5.26 -14.38
C ALA A 239 -9.68 -5.25 -14.83
N LEU A 240 -10.43 -6.33 -14.59
CA LEU A 240 -11.82 -6.46 -15.03
C LEU A 240 -12.79 -5.54 -14.26
N SER A 241 -12.46 -5.16 -13.02
CA SER A 241 -13.27 -4.24 -12.21
C SER A 241 -12.94 -2.76 -12.44
N HIS A 242 -11.87 -2.45 -13.18
CA HIS A 242 -11.36 -1.10 -13.38
C HIS A 242 -12.45 -0.12 -13.88
N PRO A 243 -12.47 1.15 -13.43
CA PRO A 243 -13.54 2.12 -13.76
C PRO A 243 -13.80 2.39 -15.24
N LEU A 244 -12.79 2.20 -16.10
CA LEU A 244 -12.92 2.40 -17.56
C LEU A 244 -13.54 1.19 -18.28
N VAL A 245 -13.45 -0.01 -17.71
CA VAL A 245 -13.96 -1.23 -18.35
C VAL A 245 -15.47 -1.15 -18.48
N ARG A 246 -15.98 -1.37 -19.71
CA ARG A 246 -17.42 -1.29 -20.02
C ARG A 246 -18.10 0.01 -19.55
N ARG A 247 -17.36 1.12 -19.42
CA ARG A 247 -17.89 2.38 -18.88
C ARG A 247 -19.11 2.90 -19.65
N GLU A 248 -19.12 2.73 -20.96
CA GLU A 248 -20.14 3.28 -21.86
C GLU A 248 -21.41 2.42 -21.95
N ALA A 249 -21.29 1.09 -21.80
CA ALA A 249 -22.42 0.17 -21.89
C ALA A 249 -22.17 -1.13 -21.13
N GLY A 250 -23.21 -1.68 -20.49
CA GLY A 250 -23.19 -3.02 -19.89
C GLY A 250 -22.40 -3.16 -18.57
N ARG A 251 -21.88 -2.07 -17.98
CA ARG A 251 -21.02 -2.12 -16.79
C ARG A 251 -21.63 -2.85 -15.59
N ALA A 252 -22.91 -2.63 -15.30
CA ALA A 252 -23.55 -3.20 -14.12
C ALA A 252 -23.58 -4.75 -14.18
N GLU A 253 -24.01 -5.30 -15.32
CA GLU A 253 -24.01 -6.74 -15.56
C GLU A 253 -22.59 -7.32 -15.60
N TRP A 254 -21.65 -6.60 -16.23
CA TRP A 254 -20.23 -6.95 -16.24
C TRP A 254 -19.68 -7.10 -14.82
N LEU A 255 -19.87 -6.08 -13.97
CA LEU A 255 -19.39 -6.11 -12.59
C LEU A 255 -20.05 -7.21 -11.75
N GLU A 256 -21.30 -7.57 -12.03
CA GLU A 256 -21.94 -8.70 -11.35
C GLU A 256 -21.28 -10.03 -11.70
N ASN A 257 -20.92 -10.24 -12.97
CA ASN A 257 -20.15 -11.40 -13.38
C ASN A 257 -18.72 -11.38 -12.81
N VAL A 258 -18.08 -10.21 -12.73
CA VAL A 258 -16.77 -10.06 -12.06
C VAL A 258 -16.86 -10.43 -10.58
N ARG A 259 -17.92 -10.04 -9.86
CA ARG A 259 -18.12 -10.44 -8.44
C ARG A 259 -18.30 -11.95 -8.30
N ARG A 260 -19.06 -12.58 -9.21
CA ARG A 260 -19.24 -14.03 -9.23
C ARG A 260 -17.94 -14.76 -9.52
N LEU A 261 -17.12 -14.22 -10.44
CA LEU A 261 -15.79 -14.74 -10.73
C LEU A 261 -14.88 -14.59 -9.50
N ASP A 262 -14.83 -13.39 -8.92
CA ASP A 262 -14.07 -13.08 -7.71
C ASP A 262 -14.36 -14.11 -6.62
N LEU A 263 -15.63 -14.30 -6.25
CA LEU A 263 -16.07 -15.29 -5.26
C LEU A 263 -15.66 -16.73 -5.61
N ALA A 264 -15.64 -17.09 -6.90
CA ALA A 264 -15.24 -18.42 -7.35
C ALA A 264 -13.73 -18.65 -7.35
N LEU A 265 -12.95 -17.56 -7.41
CA LEU A 265 -11.48 -17.56 -7.38
C LEU A 265 -10.87 -17.37 -5.98
N ARG A 266 -11.70 -17.11 -4.95
CA ARG A 266 -11.24 -17.01 -3.56
C ARG A 266 -10.60 -18.32 -3.10
N GLY A 267 -9.46 -18.21 -2.41
CA GLY A 267 -8.61 -19.33 -2.04
C GLY A 267 -7.33 -19.40 -2.89
N PRO A 268 -6.63 -20.54 -2.88
CA PRO A 268 -5.42 -20.75 -3.68
C PRO A 268 -5.67 -20.63 -5.18
N ARG A 269 -4.64 -20.17 -5.91
CA ARG A 269 -4.67 -20.02 -7.37
C ARG A 269 -5.11 -21.31 -8.07
N PRO A 270 -6.19 -21.29 -8.87
CA PRO A 270 -6.68 -22.49 -9.56
C PRO A 270 -5.75 -23.02 -10.67
N GLY A 271 -4.86 -22.19 -11.22
CA GLY A 271 -3.93 -22.58 -12.28
C GLY A 271 -3.18 -21.38 -12.86
N VAL A 272 -2.35 -21.65 -13.87
CA VAL A 272 -1.57 -20.62 -14.60
C VAL A 272 -2.35 -20.17 -15.83
N GLY A 273 -2.34 -18.87 -16.10
CA GLY A 273 -2.97 -18.29 -17.29
C GLY A 273 -4.50 -18.33 -17.26
N LEU A 274 -5.10 -17.87 -18.36
CA LEU A 274 -6.56 -17.80 -18.51
C LEU A 274 -7.22 -19.20 -18.47
N ALA A 275 -6.56 -20.21 -19.06
CA ALA A 275 -7.05 -21.59 -19.07
C ALA A 275 -7.18 -22.17 -17.64
N GLY A 276 -6.28 -21.77 -16.73
CA GLY A 276 -6.32 -22.18 -15.32
C GLY A 276 -7.60 -21.76 -14.59
N MET A 277 -8.33 -20.78 -15.10
CA MET A 277 -9.56 -20.26 -14.48
C MET A 277 -10.81 -21.07 -14.85
N ALA A 278 -10.73 -21.96 -15.85
CA ALA A 278 -11.86 -22.72 -16.37
C ALA A 278 -12.65 -23.50 -15.29
N PRO A 279 -12.02 -24.18 -14.30
CA PRO A 279 -12.76 -24.87 -13.24
C PRO A 279 -13.62 -23.92 -12.39
N ALA A 280 -13.07 -22.75 -12.03
CA ALA A 280 -13.77 -21.75 -11.24
C ALA A 280 -14.92 -21.11 -12.04
N VAL A 281 -14.69 -20.82 -13.33
CA VAL A 281 -15.70 -20.29 -14.26
C VAL A 281 -16.87 -21.27 -14.45
N ALA A 282 -16.57 -22.57 -14.61
CA ALA A 282 -17.57 -23.61 -14.75
C ALA A 282 -18.43 -23.73 -13.48
N LYS A 283 -17.79 -23.78 -12.31
CA LYS A 283 -18.47 -23.79 -11.00
C LYS A 283 -19.37 -22.57 -10.81
N ALA A 284 -18.91 -21.40 -11.25
CA ALA A 284 -19.66 -20.15 -11.18
C ALA A 284 -20.75 -20.01 -12.24
N ARG A 285 -20.84 -20.91 -13.23
CA ARG A 285 -21.73 -20.82 -14.41
C ARG A 285 -21.52 -19.51 -15.20
N LEU A 286 -20.26 -19.20 -15.49
CA LEU A 286 -19.85 -17.96 -16.19
C LEU A 286 -19.37 -18.20 -17.63
N GLY A 287 -19.53 -19.40 -18.20
CA GLY A 287 -18.87 -19.79 -19.45
C GLY A 287 -19.18 -18.96 -20.70
N ALA A 288 -20.34 -18.30 -20.81
CA ALA A 288 -20.62 -17.40 -21.94
C ALA A 288 -19.85 -16.09 -21.82
N TRP A 289 -19.93 -15.45 -20.65
CA TRP A 289 -19.21 -14.22 -20.33
C TRP A 289 -17.69 -14.44 -20.30
N TRP A 290 -17.23 -15.59 -19.79
CA TRP A 290 -15.80 -15.90 -19.74
C TRP A 290 -15.18 -16.05 -21.12
N ARG A 291 -15.89 -16.64 -22.10
CA ARG A 291 -15.41 -16.69 -23.49
C ARG A 291 -15.18 -15.31 -24.08
N GLU A 292 -15.99 -14.33 -23.71
CA GLU A 292 -15.78 -12.94 -24.09
C GLU A 292 -14.52 -12.37 -23.42
N VAL A 293 -14.37 -12.55 -22.09
CA VAL A 293 -13.17 -12.12 -21.35
C VAL A 293 -11.89 -12.74 -21.92
N GLU A 294 -11.92 -14.03 -22.19
CA GLU A 294 -10.80 -14.79 -22.76
C GLU A 294 -10.44 -14.26 -24.15
N ALA A 295 -11.42 -14.00 -25.02
CA ALA A 295 -11.15 -13.38 -26.32
C ALA A 295 -10.50 -12.00 -26.22
N LEU A 296 -10.89 -11.19 -25.23
CA LEU A 296 -10.34 -9.85 -25.02
C LEU A 296 -8.91 -9.87 -24.46
N LEU A 297 -8.58 -10.86 -23.63
CA LEU A 297 -7.29 -10.96 -22.95
C LEU A 297 -6.30 -11.90 -23.64
N ALA A 298 -6.76 -12.82 -24.49
CA ALA A 298 -5.92 -13.76 -25.24
C ALA A 298 -4.75 -13.10 -26.00
N PRO A 299 -4.89 -11.91 -26.61
CA PRO A 299 -3.75 -11.23 -27.25
C PRO A 299 -2.59 -10.91 -26.30
N LEU A 300 -2.83 -10.82 -25.00
CA LEU A 300 -1.81 -10.55 -23.98
C LEU A 300 -1.02 -11.81 -23.58
N ASP A 301 -1.52 -13.01 -23.89
CA ASP A 301 -0.83 -14.26 -23.58
C ASP A 301 0.30 -14.50 -24.60
N ALA A 302 1.46 -13.91 -24.30
CA ALA A 302 2.57 -13.82 -25.22
C ALA A 302 3.69 -14.86 -24.94
N GLY A 303 3.49 -15.75 -23.96
CA GLY A 303 4.49 -16.69 -23.50
C GLY A 303 5.64 -16.04 -22.72
N ASP A 304 6.75 -16.77 -22.60
CA ASP A 304 7.92 -16.36 -21.79
C ASP A 304 9.08 -15.84 -22.64
N ASP A 305 9.03 -16.05 -23.97
CA ASP A 305 10.11 -15.65 -24.86
C ASP A 305 10.17 -14.11 -24.99
N PRO A 306 11.38 -13.52 -25.09
CA PRO A 306 11.52 -12.09 -25.34
C PRO A 306 10.83 -11.67 -26.65
N LEU A 307 10.07 -10.58 -26.58
CA LEU A 307 9.36 -10.01 -27.72
C LEU A 307 9.76 -8.55 -27.92
N PRO A 308 9.63 -8.01 -29.15
CA PRO A 308 9.77 -6.58 -29.37
C PRO A 308 8.81 -5.79 -28.46
N LEU A 309 9.33 -4.78 -27.75
CA LEU A 309 8.52 -3.98 -26.83
C LEU A 309 7.34 -3.30 -27.56
N ALA A 310 7.53 -2.91 -28.82
CA ALA A 310 6.46 -2.35 -29.65
C ALA A 310 5.28 -3.32 -29.82
N ASP A 311 5.54 -4.61 -30.00
CA ASP A 311 4.50 -5.64 -30.15
C ASP A 311 3.76 -5.86 -28.84
N LEU A 312 4.47 -5.82 -27.70
CA LEU A 312 3.86 -5.89 -26.36
C LEU A 312 2.93 -4.69 -26.11
N ILE A 313 3.36 -3.48 -26.49
CA ILE A 313 2.56 -2.26 -26.40
C ILE A 313 1.30 -2.37 -27.29
N ASP A 314 1.43 -2.90 -28.51
CA ASP A 314 0.31 -3.10 -29.43
C ASP A 314 -0.74 -4.06 -28.84
N ARG A 315 -0.29 -5.16 -28.24
CA ARG A 315 -1.17 -6.12 -27.54
C ARG A 315 -1.92 -5.47 -26.37
N LEU A 316 -1.23 -4.65 -25.57
CA LEU A 316 -1.85 -3.90 -24.47
C LEU A 316 -2.91 -2.91 -24.96
N ALA A 317 -2.62 -2.17 -26.03
CA ALA A 317 -3.58 -1.23 -26.63
C ALA A 317 -4.83 -1.96 -27.13
N VAL A 318 -4.68 -3.07 -27.86
CA VAL A 318 -5.79 -3.88 -28.38
C VAL A 318 -6.67 -4.43 -27.25
N ALA A 319 -6.05 -4.99 -26.20
CA ALA A 319 -6.80 -5.52 -25.05
C ALA A 319 -7.51 -4.40 -24.27
N GLY A 320 -6.85 -3.26 -24.10
CA GLY A 320 -7.42 -2.08 -23.44
C GLY A 320 -8.63 -1.51 -24.17
N GLU A 321 -8.54 -1.33 -25.49
CA GLU A 321 -9.66 -0.92 -26.34
C GLU A 321 -10.79 -1.95 -26.34
N GLY A 322 -10.48 -3.24 -26.41
CA GLY A 322 -11.48 -4.29 -26.35
C GLY A 322 -12.31 -4.25 -25.05
N LEU A 323 -11.68 -3.91 -23.92
CA LEU A 323 -12.34 -3.81 -22.61
C LEU A 323 -13.07 -2.47 -22.39
N CYS A 324 -12.52 -1.38 -22.89
CA CYS A 324 -12.94 -0.01 -22.53
C CYS A 324 -13.56 0.79 -23.67
N GLY A 325 -13.44 0.33 -24.91
CA GLY A 325 -13.72 1.12 -26.11
C GLY A 325 -12.77 2.31 -26.24
N GLU A 326 -13.16 3.30 -27.05
CA GLU A 326 -12.42 4.55 -27.24
C GLU A 326 -12.29 5.36 -25.94
N GLY A 327 -13.14 5.08 -24.94
CA GLY A 327 -13.12 5.68 -23.60
C GLY A 327 -11.76 5.65 -22.91
N MET A 328 -10.89 4.67 -23.22
CA MET A 328 -9.51 4.59 -22.70
C MET A 328 -8.64 5.79 -23.09
N TRP A 329 -8.87 6.36 -24.28
CA TRP A 329 -8.09 7.45 -24.84
C TRP A 329 -8.70 8.84 -24.57
N THR A 330 -9.83 8.87 -23.88
CA THR A 330 -10.54 10.11 -23.57
C THR A 330 -9.92 10.85 -22.38
N ASN A 331 -10.23 12.14 -22.26
CA ASN A 331 -9.73 13.04 -21.20
C ASN A 331 -8.23 13.35 -21.29
N ALA A 332 -7.70 14.06 -20.30
CA ALA A 332 -6.31 14.50 -20.28
C ALA A 332 -5.32 13.34 -20.11
N ASP A 333 -5.67 12.37 -19.26
CA ASP A 333 -4.87 11.17 -19.03
C ASP A 333 -4.88 10.21 -20.22
N GLY A 334 -6.04 9.97 -20.85
CA GLY A 334 -6.12 9.14 -22.04
C GLY A 334 -5.32 9.70 -23.23
N ARG A 335 -5.36 11.03 -23.44
CA ARG A 335 -4.52 11.69 -24.47
C ARG A 335 -3.03 11.61 -24.14
N ALA A 336 -2.65 11.78 -22.88
CA ALA A 336 -1.26 11.63 -22.46
C ALA A 336 -0.78 10.19 -22.63
N LEU A 337 -1.63 9.20 -22.34
CA LEU A 337 -1.35 7.78 -22.55
C LEU A 337 -1.14 7.45 -24.02
N ALA A 338 -2.00 7.96 -24.90
CA ALA A 338 -1.88 7.77 -26.35
C ALA A 338 -0.56 8.34 -26.87
N GLY A 339 -0.22 9.58 -26.49
CA GLY A 339 1.06 10.20 -26.87
C GLY A 339 2.28 9.40 -26.38
N PHE A 340 2.24 8.97 -25.11
CA PHE A 340 3.29 8.14 -24.52
C PHE A 340 3.46 6.79 -25.25
N ILE A 341 2.36 6.12 -25.56
CA ILE A 341 2.39 4.83 -26.27
C ILE A 341 2.99 4.97 -27.67
N GLU A 342 2.58 5.99 -28.44
CA GLU A 342 3.12 6.20 -29.78
C GLU A 342 4.62 6.52 -29.75
N GLU A 343 5.05 7.42 -28.87
CA GLU A 343 6.47 7.78 -28.73
C GLU A 343 7.31 6.57 -28.30
N LEU A 344 6.85 5.81 -27.30
CA LEU A 344 7.58 4.64 -26.82
C LEU A 344 7.62 3.52 -27.86
N ARG A 345 6.52 3.31 -28.59
CA ARG A 345 6.43 2.33 -29.68
C ARG A 345 7.39 2.68 -30.81
N GLU A 346 7.43 3.94 -31.25
CA GLU A 346 8.32 4.40 -32.32
C GLU A 346 9.79 4.21 -31.92
N ALA A 347 10.17 4.67 -30.73
CA ALA A 347 11.52 4.52 -30.20
C ALA A 347 11.91 3.04 -30.02
N ALA A 348 11.00 2.19 -29.55
CA ALA A 348 11.24 0.77 -29.40
C ALA A 348 11.49 0.06 -30.74
N ARG A 349 10.77 0.46 -31.80
CA ARG A 349 10.98 -0.06 -33.17
C ARG A 349 12.31 0.40 -33.74
N GLU A 350 12.67 1.66 -33.56
CA GLU A 350 13.96 2.19 -34.04
C GLU A 350 15.15 1.52 -33.35
N ALA A 351 15.02 1.23 -32.05
CA ALA A 351 16.06 0.59 -31.25
C ALA A 351 16.11 -0.95 -31.36
N ASP A 352 15.12 -1.58 -32.03
CA ASP A 352 14.90 -3.04 -32.03
C ASP A 352 14.90 -3.62 -30.60
N PHE A 353 14.26 -2.90 -29.68
CA PHE A 353 14.33 -3.21 -28.25
C PHE A 353 13.40 -4.36 -27.89
N VAL A 354 13.99 -5.46 -27.43
CA VAL A 354 13.28 -6.66 -26.96
C VAL A 354 13.20 -6.70 -25.44
N LEU A 355 12.11 -7.25 -24.93
CA LEU A 355 11.84 -7.36 -23.50
C LEU A 355 11.19 -8.70 -23.18
N GLU A 356 11.55 -9.30 -22.05
CA GLU A 356 10.76 -10.42 -21.51
C GLU A 356 9.37 -9.91 -21.09
N PRO A 357 8.27 -10.56 -21.48
CA PRO A 357 6.91 -10.10 -21.15
C PRO A 357 6.70 -9.88 -19.64
N ARG A 358 7.43 -10.60 -18.78
CA ARG A 358 7.38 -10.44 -17.32
C ARG A 358 7.85 -9.09 -16.81
N GLU A 359 8.79 -8.45 -17.50
CA GLU A 359 9.36 -7.16 -17.11
C GLU A 359 8.50 -5.96 -17.55
N LEU A 360 7.49 -6.21 -18.40
CA LEU A 360 6.68 -5.19 -19.04
C LEU A 360 6.04 -4.21 -18.05
N HIS A 361 5.42 -4.71 -16.97
CA HIS A 361 4.82 -3.86 -15.95
C HIS A 361 5.83 -2.93 -15.28
N ALA A 362 7.02 -3.42 -14.94
CA ALA A 362 8.03 -2.64 -14.25
C ALA A 362 8.61 -1.54 -15.15
N VAL A 363 8.92 -1.88 -16.40
CA VAL A 363 9.43 -0.93 -17.41
C VAL A 363 8.41 0.16 -17.71
N LEU A 364 7.15 -0.21 -17.98
CA LEU A 364 6.10 0.76 -18.26
C LEU A 364 5.84 1.67 -17.05
N ARG A 365 5.82 1.12 -15.82
CA ARG A 365 5.64 1.91 -14.61
C ARG A 365 6.71 2.99 -14.45
N ASP A 366 7.99 2.64 -14.60
CA ASP A 366 9.08 3.62 -14.48
C ASP A 366 9.03 4.69 -15.57
N ALA A 367 8.72 4.29 -16.80
CA ALA A 367 8.60 5.22 -17.92
C ALA A 367 7.40 6.18 -17.74
N MET A 368 6.25 5.67 -17.29
CA MET A 368 5.03 6.45 -17.07
C MET A 368 5.13 7.41 -15.86
N GLU A 369 5.99 7.12 -14.87
CA GLU A 369 6.18 8.01 -13.70
C GLU A 369 6.74 9.39 -14.13
N ARG A 370 7.41 9.45 -15.28
CA ARG A 370 8.02 10.68 -15.81
C ARG A 370 7.04 11.55 -16.59
N ILE A 371 5.87 11.01 -16.95
CA ILE A 371 4.87 11.72 -17.74
C ILE A 371 3.86 12.35 -16.79
N ALA A 372 3.89 13.68 -16.69
CA ALA A 372 2.93 14.43 -15.90
C ALA A 372 1.62 14.61 -16.66
N VAL A 373 0.50 14.14 -16.09
CA VAL A 373 -0.85 14.42 -16.59
C VAL A 373 -1.41 15.63 -15.88
N ARG A 374 -1.74 16.66 -16.66
CA ARG A 374 -2.41 17.87 -16.17
C ARG A 374 -3.78 18.04 -16.82
N PRO A 375 -4.87 18.11 -16.04
CA PRO A 375 -6.16 18.51 -16.57
C PRO A 375 -6.07 19.92 -17.18
N PRO A 376 -6.54 20.15 -18.42
CA PRO A 376 -6.42 21.45 -19.08
C PRO A 376 -7.32 22.54 -18.46
N TRP A 377 -8.34 22.16 -17.71
CA TRP A 377 -9.32 23.05 -17.08
C TRP A 377 -9.73 22.47 -15.72
N GLY A 378 -10.26 23.30 -14.81
CA GLY A 378 -10.93 22.83 -13.57
C GLY A 378 -10.34 23.33 -12.25
N GLY A 379 -9.12 23.87 -12.26
CA GLY A 379 -8.53 24.44 -11.05
C GLY A 379 -9.21 25.73 -10.56
N HIS A 380 -9.22 25.95 -9.26
CA HIS A 380 -9.68 27.16 -8.62
C HIS A 380 -8.72 28.31 -8.96
N PRO A 381 -9.20 29.42 -9.56
CA PRO A 381 -8.34 30.44 -10.19
C PRO A 381 -7.42 31.20 -9.21
N ARG A 382 -7.69 31.07 -7.91
CA ARG A 382 -6.92 31.72 -6.83
C ARG A 382 -6.02 30.78 -6.03
N VAL A 383 -6.01 29.48 -6.32
CA VAL A 383 -5.20 28.49 -5.56
C VAL A 383 -4.34 27.71 -6.53
N ALA A 384 -3.02 27.84 -6.37
CA ALA A 384 -2.07 27.09 -7.16
C ALA A 384 -1.06 26.35 -6.29
N ILE A 385 -0.58 25.21 -6.79
CA ILE A 385 0.53 24.45 -6.21
C ILE A 385 1.65 24.42 -7.23
N TYR A 386 2.82 24.90 -6.84
CA TYR A 386 3.99 25.06 -7.69
C TYR A 386 5.20 24.28 -7.18
N GLY A 387 5.99 23.77 -8.12
CA GLY A 387 7.39 23.47 -7.85
C GLY A 387 8.21 24.77 -7.77
N LEU A 388 9.50 24.63 -7.41
CA LEU A 388 10.37 25.79 -7.19
C LEU A 388 10.61 26.62 -8.46
N LEU A 389 10.67 25.97 -9.63
CA LEU A 389 10.92 26.63 -10.90
C LEU A 389 9.69 27.39 -11.38
N GLU A 390 8.52 26.77 -11.29
CA GLU A 390 7.24 27.33 -11.74
C GLU A 390 6.83 28.53 -10.88
N ALA A 391 7.14 28.49 -9.58
CA ALA A 391 6.84 29.57 -8.63
C ALA A 391 7.47 30.92 -9.04
N ARG A 392 8.61 30.91 -9.75
CA ARG A 392 9.33 32.13 -10.19
C ARG A 392 8.53 33.03 -11.11
N MET A 393 7.58 32.47 -11.85
CA MET A 393 6.77 33.19 -12.84
C MET A 393 5.38 33.56 -12.32
N SER A 394 5.04 33.17 -11.09
CA SER A 394 3.73 33.38 -10.51
C SER A 394 3.77 34.37 -9.33
N ARG A 395 2.59 34.83 -8.91
CA ARG A 395 2.40 35.76 -7.79
C ARG A 395 1.16 35.38 -7.01
N ALA A 396 1.26 35.43 -5.69
CA ALA A 396 0.16 35.23 -4.77
C ALA A 396 0.29 36.23 -3.60
N ASP A 397 -0.84 36.53 -2.97
CA ASP A 397 -0.88 37.40 -1.79
C ASP A 397 -0.40 36.64 -0.54
N LEU A 398 -0.71 35.34 -0.49
CA LEU A 398 -0.16 34.38 0.48
C LEU A 398 0.68 33.31 -0.25
N VAL A 399 1.96 33.23 0.08
CA VAL A 399 2.85 32.17 -0.39
C VAL A 399 3.19 31.24 0.78
N ILE A 400 2.91 29.95 0.63
CA ILE A 400 3.24 28.92 1.61
C ILE A 400 4.40 28.11 1.06
N CYS A 401 5.57 28.20 1.69
CA CYS A 401 6.72 27.37 1.38
C CYS A 401 6.65 26.10 2.24
N GLY A 402 6.21 24.98 1.65
CA GLY A 402 5.98 23.72 2.35
C GLY A 402 7.13 22.73 2.22
N GLY A 403 7.29 21.85 3.21
CA GLY A 403 8.33 20.82 3.20
C GLY A 403 9.75 21.38 3.40
N LEU A 404 9.89 22.43 4.23
CA LEU A 404 11.20 23.01 4.58
C LEU A 404 11.94 22.15 5.60
N VAL A 405 12.32 20.95 5.17
CA VAL A 405 13.14 19.96 5.90
C VAL A 405 14.42 19.68 5.12
N GLU A 406 15.50 19.35 5.83
CA GLU A 406 16.78 18.99 5.20
C GLU A 406 16.62 17.80 4.25
N GLY A 407 17.23 17.89 3.07
CA GLY A 407 17.13 16.89 2.01
C GLY A 407 15.91 17.04 1.09
N VAL A 408 14.90 17.83 1.48
CA VAL A 408 13.71 18.15 0.66
C VAL A 408 13.83 19.56 0.09
N TRP A 409 13.91 20.58 0.95
CA TRP A 409 14.15 21.96 0.54
C TRP A 409 15.18 22.61 1.46
N PRO A 410 16.47 22.69 1.05
CA PRO A 410 16.99 22.31 -0.27
C PRO A 410 17.08 20.79 -0.46
N GLY A 411 16.92 20.35 -1.72
CA GLY A 411 17.10 18.95 -2.08
C GLY A 411 18.56 18.50 -1.91
N SER A 412 18.77 17.23 -1.56
CA SER A 412 20.11 16.67 -1.41
C SER A 412 20.93 16.76 -2.70
N ALA A 413 22.14 17.30 -2.59
CA ALA A 413 23.09 17.36 -3.70
C ALA A 413 23.56 15.95 -4.07
N LYS A 414 23.20 15.49 -5.28
CA LYS A 414 23.70 14.22 -5.83
C LYS A 414 24.90 14.50 -6.74
N PRO A 415 26.09 13.93 -6.46
CA PRO A 415 27.23 14.10 -7.35
C PRO A 415 26.92 13.58 -8.75
N ASP A 416 27.59 14.13 -9.75
CA ASP A 416 27.49 13.65 -11.13
C ASP A 416 28.05 12.22 -11.21
N PRO A 417 27.35 11.27 -11.85
CA PRO A 417 27.76 9.87 -11.90
C PRO A 417 28.94 9.60 -12.83
N LEU A 418 29.24 10.50 -13.78
CA LEU A 418 30.26 10.30 -14.81
C LEU A 418 31.49 11.19 -14.58
N VAL A 419 31.29 12.42 -14.11
CA VAL A 419 32.34 13.44 -14.06
C VAL A 419 32.65 13.86 -12.62
N PRO A 420 33.89 13.64 -12.12
CA PRO A 420 34.26 14.06 -10.77
C PRO A 420 34.13 15.57 -10.55
N PRO A 421 33.76 16.03 -9.33
CA PRO A 421 33.59 17.46 -9.03
C PRO A 421 34.82 18.34 -9.34
N ALA A 422 36.03 17.79 -9.26
CA ALA A 422 37.25 18.50 -9.62
C ALA A 422 37.32 18.85 -11.11
N VAL A 423 36.89 17.92 -11.97
CA VAL A 423 36.85 18.12 -13.43
C VAL A 423 35.76 19.12 -13.79
N LEU A 424 34.58 19.02 -13.17
CA LEU A 424 33.50 20.00 -13.35
C LEU A 424 33.97 21.42 -13.03
N ARG A 425 34.67 21.63 -11.91
CA ARG A 425 35.26 22.93 -11.55
C ARG A 425 36.27 23.45 -12.57
N ALA A 426 37.15 22.59 -13.08
CA ALA A 426 38.12 22.95 -14.11
C ALA A 426 37.44 23.34 -15.43
N LEU A 427 36.34 22.67 -15.78
CA LEU A 427 35.50 23.01 -16.94
C LEU A 427 34.58 24.22 -16.69
N GLY A 428 34.58 24.76 -15.47
CA GLY A 428 33.66 25.83 -15.06
C GLY A 428 32.20 25.39 -14.97
N VAL A 429 31.91 24.10 -14.88
CA VAL A 429 30.55 23.60 -14.64
C VAL A 429 30.30 23.58 -13.13
N PRO A 430 29.25 24.27 -12.61
CA PRO A 430 28.91 24.20 -11.20
C PRO A 430 28.60 22.76 -10.77
N GLY A 431 29.06 22.37 -9.58
CA GLY A 431 28.80 21.05 -9.01
C GLY A 431 27.37 20.88 -8.48
N ALA A 432 27.09 19.71 -7.88
CA ALA A 432 25.77 19.34 -7.38
C ALA A 432 25.17 20.36 -6.37
N ASP A 433 26.00 20.92 -5.51
CA ASP A 433 25.59 21.90 -4.48
C ASP A 433 25.07 23.22 -5.06
N PHE A 434 25.33 23.50 -6.35
CA PHE A 434 24.79 24.69 -7.03
C PHE A 434 23.26 24.74 -6.99
N ARG A 435 22.59 23.57 -6.97
CA ARG A 435 21.13 23.49 -6.83
C ARG A 435 20.65 24.00 -5.47
N ILE A 436 21.47 23.88 -4.42
CA ILE A 436 21.16 24.45 -3.11
C ILE A 436 21.13 25.97 -3.19
N GLY A 437 22.07 26.59 -3.91
CA GLY A 437 22.08 28.04 -4.16
C GLY A 437 20.87 28.51 -4.95
N LEU A 438 20.44 27.76 -5.97
CA LEU A 438 19.20 28.05 -6.70
C LEU A 438 17.97 27.92 -5.79
N ALA A 439 17.87 26.87 -4.98
CA ALA A 439 16.76 26.69 -4.04
C ALA A 439 16.73 27.77 -2.95
N ALA A 440 17.90 28.29 -2.54
CA ALA A 440 18.00 29.44 -1.65
C ALA A 440 17.52 30.74 -2.33
N HIS A 441 17.84 30.92 -3.62
CA HIS A 441 17.35 32.05 -4.40
C HIS A 441 15.84 32.00 -4.57
N ASP A 442 15.27 30.82 -4.83
CA ASP A 442 13.83 30.61 -4.94
C ASP A 442 13.11 30.95 -3.62
N LEU A 443 13.71 30.57 -2.49
CA LEU A 443 13.18 30.96 -1.18
C LEU A 443 13.30 32.47 -0.95
N ALA A 444 14.42 33.11 -1.33
CA ALA A 444 14.59 34.55 -1.22
C ALA A 444 13.55 35.32 -2.05
N ALA A 445 13.25 34.84 -3.25
CA ALA A 445 12.19 35.37 -4.11
C ALA A 445 10.80 35.20 -3.47
N ALA A 446 10.51 34.01 -2.92
CA ALA A 446 9.24 33.73 -2.25
C ALA A 446 9.01 34.63 -1.02
N LEU A 447 10.07 34.98 -0.27
CA LEU A 447 10.01 35.91 0.86
C LEU A 447 9.57 37.33 0.48
N GLY A 448 9.61 37.66 -0.82
CA GLY A 448 9.15 38.93 -1.39
C GLY A 448 7.62 39.07 -1.52
N ALA A 449 6.84 38.00 -1.31
CA ALA A 449 5.37 38.05 -1.34
C ALA A 449 4.78 38.75 -0.10
N PRO A 450 3.56 39.34 -0.14
CA PRO A 450 3.00 40.10 0.99
C PRO A 450 2.98 39.32 2.31
N GLU A 451 2.39 38.12 2.27
CA GLU A 451 2.36 37.16 3.38
C GLU A 451 3.08 35.87 2.98
N VAL A 452 3.90 35.34 3.89
CA VAL A 452 4.66 34.10 3.67
C VAL A 452 4.53 33.17 4.87
N VAL A 453 4.38 31.87 4.62
CA VAL A 453 4.43 30.84 5.66
C VAL A 453 5.54 29.86 5.31
N LEU A 454 6.52 29.73 6.19
CA LEU A 454 7.59 28.73 6.13
C LEU A 454 7.15 27.52 6.95
N SER A 455 6.81 26.43 6.29
CA SER A 455 6.21 25.25 6.91
C SER A 455 7.16 24.05 6.89
N HIS A 456 7.25 23.33 8.02
CA HIS A 456 7.96 22.07 8.10
C HIS A 456 7.37 21.10 9.14
N GLY A 457 7.54 19.80 8.89
CA GLY A 457 7.34 18.74 9.87
C GLY A 457 8.51 18.61 10.87
N LEU A 458 8.23 18.09 12.06
CA LEU A 458 9.23 17.69 13.07
C LEU A 458 9.67 16.23 12.92
N ARG A 459 8.83 15.43 12.25
CA ARG A 459 9.07 14.02 11.95
C ARG A 459 8.60 13.71 10.54
N ASP A 460 9.18 12.70 9.94
CA ASP A 460 8.61 11.98 8.80
C ASP A 460 7.87 10.71 9.31
N GLU A 461 7.38 9.85 8.42
CA GLU A 461 6.61 8.65 8.76
C GLU A 461 7.32 7.70 9.74
N GLY A 462 8.66 7.68 9.74
CA GLY A 462 9.45 6.76 10.58
C GLY A 462 10.32 7.41 11.67
N ALA A 463 10.74 8.67 11.52
CA ALA A 463 11.77 9.27 12.38
C ALA A 463 11.68 10.80 12.49
N PRO A 464 12.26 11.41 13.55
CA PRO A 464 12.50 12.84 13.60
C PRO A 464 13.31 13.34 12.40
N VAL A 465 13.00 14.54 11.92
CA VAL A 465 13.69 15.18 10.79
C VAL A 465 14.24 16.53 11.19
N GLU A 466 15.38 16.89 10.61
CA GLU A 466 16.03 18.17 10.83
C GLU A 466 15.32 19.27 10.00
N PRO A 467 14.94 20.40 10.61
CA PRO A 467 14.41 21.54 9.88
C PRO A 467 15.42 22.01 8.82
N SER A 468 14.91 22.52 7.70
CA SER A 468 15.74 23.09 6.64
C SER A 468 16.72 24.12 7.23
N ARG A 469 17.98 24.08 6.78
CA ARG A 469 19.00 25.08 7.10
C ARG A 469 18.51 26.50 6.84
N PHE A 470 17.61 26.70 5.88
CA PHE A 470 17.05 28.01 5.61
C PHE A 470 16.13 28.48 6.74
N VAL A 471 15.28 27.59 7.26
CA VAL A 471 14.44 27.87 8.44
C VAL A 471 15.30 28.10 9.67
N LEU A 472 16.35 27.31 9.87
CA LEU A 472 17.29 27.50 10.98
C LEU A 472 17.98 28.87 10.92
N ARG A 473 18.39 29.31 9.72
CA ARG A 473 18.95 30.65 9.52
C ARG A 473 17.95 31.76 9.78
N VAL A 474 16.69 31.58 9.37
CA VAL A 474 15.61 32.54 9.68
C VAL A 474 15.43 32.64 11.20
N LYS A 475 15.35 31.51 11.91
CA LYS A 475 15.24 31.48 13.38
C LYS A 475 16.43 32.15 14.05
N ALA A 476 17.65 31.85 13.59
CA ALA A 476 18.88 32.44 14.13
C ALA A 476 18.94 33.96 13.92
N MET A 477 18.57 34.47 12.74
CA MET A 477 18.55 35.91 12.45
C MET A 477 17.47 36.63 13.28
N LEU A 478 16.28 36.04 13.43
CA LEU A 478 15.19 36.63 14.22
C LEU A 478 15.51 36.65 15.73
N GLY A 479 16.21 35.65 16.25
CA GLY A 479 16.52 35.53 17.67
C GLY A 479 15.25 35.53 18.54
N GLU A 480 15.15 36.43 19.51
CA GLU A 480 13.95 36.55 20.36
C GLU A 480 12.68 36.92 19.59
N LEU A 481 12.80 37.55 18.41
CA LEU A 481 11.65 37.94 17.59
C LEU A 481 10.91 36.73 17.01
N VAL A 482 11.50 35.52 17.01
CA VAL A 482 10.87 34.31 16.47
C VAL A 482 9.46 34.09 17.03
N LYS A 483 9.22 34.46 18.30
CA LYS A 483 7.91 34.32 18.97
C LYS A 483 6.80 35.05 18.22
N ASP A 484 7.08 36.23 17.66
CA ASP A 484 6.12 37.05 16.90
C ASP A 484 5.87 36.52 15.48
N HIS A 485 6.70 35.58 15.04
CA HIS A 485 6.62 34.97 13.71
C HIS A 485 6.03 33.55 13.75
N ARG A 486 5.59 33.01 14.90
CA ARG A 486 5.03 31.66 14.95
C ARG A 486 3.62 31.58 14.38
N GLN A 487 3.34 30.54 13.60
CA GLN A 487 1.99 30.17 13.18
C GLN A 487 1.52 28.96 13.98
N GLU A 488 0.81 29.21 15.08
CA GLU A 488 0.28 28.15 15.97
C GLU A 488 -1.21 27.87 15.74
N SER A 489 -1.93 28.81 15.09
CA SER A 489 -3.39 28.72 14.92
C SER A 489 -3.81 27.58 13.99
N ALA A 490 -3.19 27.48 12.81
CA ALA A 490 -3.52 26.43 11.84
C ALA A 490 -3.18 25.01 12.33
N PRO A 491 -1.99 24.73 12.92
CA PRO A 491 -1.72 23.42 13.53
C PRO A 491 -2.63 23.10 14.72
N ARG A 492 -3.08 24.11 15.48
CA ARG A 492 -4.07 23.91 16.55
C ARG A 492 -5.44 23.54 15.97
N LEU A 493 -5.91 24.26 14.96
CA LEU A 493 -7.18 23.97 14.29
C LEU A 493 -7.16 22.59 13.61
N ALA A 494 -6.05 22.21 12.97
CA ALA A 494 -5.88 20.88 12.41
C ALA A 494 -6.11 19.78 13.46
N ARG A 495 -5.49 19.92 14.65
CA ARG A 495 -5.70 18.99 15.77
C ARG A 495 -7.14 18.98 16.29
N LEU A 496 -7.81 20.13 16.31
CA LEU A 496 -9.20 20.26 16.75
C LEU A 496 -10.19 19.62 15.77
N LEU A 497 -9.87 19.54 14.48
CA LEU A 497 -10.75 18.89 13.49
C LEU A 497 -10.88 17.38 13.71
N ASP A 498 -9.84 16.74 14.22
CA ASP A 498 -9.81 15.30 14.46
C ASP A 498 -10.22 14.93 15.90
N LEU A 499 -10.45 15.93 16.76
CA LEU A 499 -10.97 15.72 18.10
C LEU A 499 -12.47 15.42 18.04
N ALA A 500 -12.81 14.14 18.12
CA ALA A 500 -14.16 13.67 18.39
C ALA A 500 -14.36 13.45 19.89
N GLU A 501 -15.60 13.62 20.37
CA GLU A 501 -15.97 13.18 21.72
C GLU A 501 -15.69 11.68 21.85
N ARG A 502 -15.08 11.26 22.96
CA ARG A 502 -14.75 9.85 23.20
C ARG A 502 -16.05 9.05 23.20
N ALA A 503 -16.17 8.12 22.25
CA ALA A 503 -17.31 7.21 22.21
C ALA A 503 -17.33 6.36 23.49
N PRO A 504 -18.52 6.01 24.02
CA PRO A 504 -18.62 5.08 25.13
C PRO A 504 -18.00 3.73 24.75
N HIS A 505 -17.42 3.03 25.73
CA HIS A 505 -16.84 1.71 25.51
C HIS A 505 -17.86 0.77 24.88
N TYR A 506 -17.45 0.05 23.83
CA TYR A 506 -18.30 -0.94 23.20
C TYR A 506 -18.52 -2.11 24.19
N PRO A 507 -19.77 -2.43 24.56
CA PRO A 507 -20.01 -3.52 25.50
C PRO A 507 -19.71 -4.86 24.84
N ARG A 508 -19.21 -5.81 25.63
CA ARG A 508 -19.02 -7.20 25.21
C ARG A 508 -20.30 -7.75 24.55
N PRO A 509 -20.26 -8.25 23.30
CA PRO A 509 -21.45 -8.74 22.61
C PRO A 509 -22.12 -9.91 23.34
N LYS A 510 -23.43 -9.78 23.53
CA LYS A 510 -24.33 -10.80 24.09
C LYS A 510 -25.60 -10.96 23.23
N PRO A 511 -25.47 -11.27 21.92
CA PRO A 511 -26.60 -11.40 21.03
C PRO A 511 -27.60 -12.44 21.55
N MET A 512 -28.88 -12.09 21.43
CA MET A 512 -29.99 -12.92 21.88
C MET A 512 -31.08 -12.96 20.81
N PRO A 513 -30.94 -13.82 19.78
CA PRO A 513 -31.94 -13.99 18.74
C PRO A 513 -33.27 -14.47 19.31
N SER A 514 -34.37 -14.36 18.59
CA SER A 514 -35.66 -14.93 19.01
C SER A 514 -35.61 -16.45 19.20
N ALA A 515 -36.53 -17.01 19.98
CA ALA A 515 -36.58 -18.47 20.21
C ALA A 515 -36.66 -19.29 18.91
N GLU A 516 -37.38 -18.79 17.90
CA GLU A 516 -37.46 -19.43 16.59
C GLU A 516 -36.12 -19.41 15.85
N GLN A 517 -35.40 -18.28 15.87
CA GLN A 517 -34.09 -18.14 15.21
C GLN A 517 -33.01 -19.00 15.87
N ARG A 518 -33.09 -19.26 17.19
CA ARG A 518 -32.13 -20.10 17.91
C ARG A 518 -32.33 -21.60 17.63
N LYS A 519 -33.53 -22.01 17.19
CA LYS A 519 -33.87 -23.42 16.95
C LYS A 519 -33.27 -23.93 15.63
N VAL A 520 -31.95 -24.00 15.57
CA VAL A 520 -31.16 -24.53 14.44
C VAL A 520 -30.66 -25.94 14.72
N SER A 521 -30.34 -26.70 13.67
CA SER A 521 -29.66 -27.98 13.81
C SER A 521 -28.22 -27.78 14.31
N ILE A 522 -27.72 -28.69 15.13
CA ILE A 522 -26.34 -28.66 15.64
C ILE A 522 -25.51 -29.67 14.85
N SER A 523 -24.38 -29.22 14.29
CA SER A 523 -23.36 -30.14 13.78
C SER A 523 -22.47 -30.64 14.91
N VAL A 524 -21.85 -31.81 14.77
CA VAL A 524 -20.91 -32.35 15.78
C VAL A 524 -19.79 -31.37 16.15
N THR A 525 -19.22 -30.68 15.15
CA THR A 525 -18.22 -29.61 15.36
C THR A 525 -18.82 -28.29 15.86
N GLY A 526 -20.13 -28.10 15.64
CA GLY A 526 -20.88 -26.94 16.09
C GLY A 526 -21.11 -26.93 17.60
N LEU A 527 -21.24 -28.09 18.24
CA LEU A 527 -21.36 -28.17 19.71
C LEU A 527 -20.10 -27.65 20.41
N ASP A 528 -18.92 -28.04 19.91
CA ASP A 528 -17.63 -27.58 20.43
C ASP A 528 -17.54 -26.05 20.38
N ARG A 529 -17.95 -25.45 19.25
CA ARG A 529 -18.04 -24.00 19.08
C ARG A 529 -19.06 -23.37 20.02
N LEU A 530 -20.24 -23.96 20.15
CA LEU A 530 -21.30 -23.43 21.01
C LEU A 530 -20.87 -23.37 22.49
N ARG A 531 -20.19 -24.40 22.99
CA ARG A 531 -19.70 -24.41 24.38
C ARG A 531 -18.43 -23.57 24.55
N GLY A 532 -17.53 -23.57 23.57
CA GLY A 532 -16.28 -22.83 23.62
C GLY A 532 -16.49 -21.31 23.50
N ASP A 533 -17.12 -20.88 22.41
CA ASP A 533 -17.47 -19.48 22.13
C ASP A 533 -18.87 -19.41 21.47
N PRO A 534 -19.95 -19.26 22.27
CA PRO A 534 -21.32 -19.20 21.78
C PRO A 534 -21.52 -18.17 20.65
N TYR A 535 -20.77 -17.07 20.65
CA TYR A 535 -20.88 -16.05 19.62
C TYR A 535 -20.44 -16.57 18.24
N GLN A 536 -19.42 -17.43 18.16
CA GLN A 536 -19.01 -18.03 16.89
C GLN A 536 -20.07 -18.98 16.35
N PHE A 537 -20.74 -19.72 17.24
CA PHE A 537 -21.89 -20.52 16.85
C PHE A 537 -23.03 -19.63 16.33
N TYR A 538 -23.31 -18.52 17.01
CA TYR A 538 -24.30 -17.55 16.56
C TYR A 538 -23.95 -16.99 15.17
N ALA A 539 -22.73 -16.51 14.96
CA ALA A 539 -22.30 -15.94 13.68
C ALA A 539 -22.29 -16.98 12.54
N GLY A 540 -21.78 -18.18 12.80
CA GLY A 540 -21.65 -19.23 11.78
C GLY A 540 -22.91 -20.04 11.52
N SER A 541 -23.69 -20.40 12.54
CA SER A 541 -24.83 -21.31 12.43
C SER A 541 -26.19 -20.59 12.37
N ILE A 542 -26.32 -19.44 13.04
CA ILE A 542 -27.58 -18.68 13.07
C ILE A 542 -27.56 -17.58 12.00
N LEU A 543 -26.55 -16.70 11.99
CA LEU A 543 -26.40 -15.67 10.96
C LEU A 543 -25.89 -16.21 9.62
N ARG A 544 -25.29 -17.41 9.62
CA ARG A 544 -24.74 -18.08 8.43
C ARG A 544 -23.65 -17.27 7.73
N LEU A 545 -22.88 -16.52 8.51
CA LEU A 545 -21.71 -15.80 8.02
C LEU A 545 -20.58 -16.79 7.81
N ARG A 546 -19.83 -16.60 6.73
CA ARG A 546 -18.62 -17.38 6.43
C ARG A 546 -17.50 -16.42 6.11
N ARG A 547 -16.31 -16.71 6.64
CA ARG A 547 -15.10 -16.03 6.21
C ARG A 547 -14.86 -16.33 4.73
N ILE A 548 -14.55 -15.29 3.98
CA ILE A 548 -14.16 -15.40 2.57
C ILE A 548 -12.64 -15.37 2.54
N ASP A 549 -12.02 -16.31 1.84
CA ASP A 549 -10.57 -16.35 1.67
C ASP A 549 -10.07 -15.13 0.86
N ALA A 550 -8.77 -14.84 0.88
CA ALA A 550 -8.22 -13.87 -0.07
C ALA A 550 -8.20 -14.47 -1.50
N LEU A 551 -8.14 -13.61 -2.52
CA LEU A 551 -7.73 -14.06 -3.85
C LEU A 551 -6.26 -14.48 -3.79
N ASP A 552 -5.91 -15.58 -4.46
CA ASP A 552 -4.55 -16.10 -4.49
C ASP A 552 -3.98 -16.36 -3.08
N ALA A 553 -4.83 -16.87 -2.18
CA ALA A 553 -4.44 -17.15 -0.81
C ALA A 553 -3.47 -18.34 -0.74
N GLU A 554 -2.50 -18.28 0.18
CA GLU A 554 -1.66 -19.44 0.44
C GLU A 554 -2.49 -20.65 0.95
N PRO A 555 -2.12 -21.89 0.60
CA PRO A 555 -2.79 -23.08 1.10
C PRO A 555 -2.81 -23.16 2.63
N SER A 556 -4.00 -22.95 3.21
CA SER A 556 -4.22 -22.92 4.67
C SER A 556 -4.13 -24.31 5.31
N ALA A 557 -4.11 -24.36 6.65
CA ALA A 557 -4.20 -25.63 7.38
C ALA A 557 -5.54 -26.36 7.12
N ALA A 558 -6.64 -25.61 6.93
CA ALA A 558 -7.94 -26.17 6.58
C ALA A 558 -7.91 -26.80 5.19
N TRP A 559 -7.29 -26.12 4.21
CA TRP A 559 -7.09 -26.66 2.86
C TRP A 559 -6.29 -27.96 2.88
N LYS A 560 -5.23 -28.04 3.70
CA LYS A 560 -4.44 -29.28 3.90
C LYS A 560 -5.26 -30.40 4.54
N GLY A 561 -6.14 -30.03 5.48
CA GLY A 561 -7.15 -30.91 6.08
C GLY A 561 -8.06 -31.55 5.04
N GLU A 562 -8.71 -30.71 4.24
CA GLU A 562 -9.64 -31.12 3.19
C GLU A 562 -8.97 -32.04 2.16
N ALA A 563 -7.75 -31.70 1.73
CA ALA A 563 -6.97 -32.54 0.82
C ALA A 563 -6.67 -33.92 1.41
N ALA A 564 -6.21 -33.99 2.67
CA ALA A 564 -5.89 -35.26 3.32
C ALA A 564 -7.14 -36.14 3.50
N HIS A 565 -8.26 -35.55 3.94
CA HIS A 565 -9.55 -36.23 4.05
C HIS A 565 -10.02 -36.75 2.69
N LYS A 566 -9.89 -35.94 1.63
CA LYS A 566 -10.30 -36.36 0.29
C LYS A 566 -9.49 -37.54 -0.25
N ILE A 567 -8.19 -37.56 0.02
CA ILE A 567 -7.30 -38.66 -0.35
C ILE A 567 -7.72 -39.96 0.36
N LEU A 568 -7.96 -39.88 1.67
CA LEU A 568 -8.39 -41.03 2.47
C LEU A 568 -9.76 -41.54 1.99
N GLU A 569 -10.74 -40.65 1.74
CA GLU A 569 -12.04 -41.01 1.19
C GLU A 569 -11.91 -41.81 -0.12
N LEU A 570 -11.13 -41.31 -1.07
CA LEU A 570 -10.93 -41.98 -2.35
C LEU A 570 -10.19 -43.32 -2.19
N TRP A 571 -9.24 -43.40 -1.26
CA TRP A 571 -8.51 -44.63 -0.96
C TRP A 571 -9.41 -45.71 -0.32
N HIS A 572 -10.27 -45.34 0.62
CA HIS A 572 -11.25 -46.26 1.21
C HIS A 572 -12.25 -46.76 0.15
N LYS A 573 -12.77 -45.87 -0.69
CA LYS A 573 -13.67 -46.24 -1.80
C LYS A 573 -13.02 -47.18 -2.81
N ALA A 574 -11.70 -47.11 -2.98
CA ALA A 574 -10.94 -48.03 -3.82
C ALA A 574 -10.67 -49.41 -3.17
N GLY A 575 -11.16 -49.66 -1.95
CA GLY A 575 -10.96 -50.91 -1.22
C GLY A 575 -9.64 -50.99 -0.46
N GLU A 576 -9.09 -49.84 -0.06
CA GLU A 576 -7.84 -49.73 0.71
C GLU A 576 -6.63 -50.45 0.08
N PRO A 577 -6.34 -50.22 -1.22
CA PRO A 577 -5.22 -50.85 -1.90
C PRO A 577 -3.88 -50.40 -1.29
N ARG A 578 -2.98 -51.36 -1.05
CA ARG A 578 -1.69 -51.11 -0.37
C ARG A 578 -0.83 -50.04 -1.07
N ASP A 579 -0.84 -50.01 -2.40
CA ASP A 579 -0.05 -49.06 -3.21
C ASP A 579 -0.89 -47.93 -3.83
N GLY A 580 -2.16 -47.76 -3.43
CA GLY A 580 -3.08 -46.80 -4.07
C GLY A 580 -3.07 -45.38 -3.50
N LEU A 581 -2.45 -45.14 -2.35
CA LEU A 581 -2.44 -43.79 -1.73
C LEU A 581 -1.62 -42.77 -2.52
N GLN A 582 -0.46 -43.16 -3.06
CA GLN A 582 0.39 -42.27 -3.85
C GLN A 582 -0.29 -41.74 -5.12
N PRO A 583 -0.84 -42.59 -6.02
CA PRO A 583 -1.50 -42.10 -7.22
C PRO A 583 -2.72 -41.22 -6.91
N ILE A 584 -3.52 -41.58 -5.89
CA ILE A 584 -4.67 -40.77 -5.45
C ILE A 584 -4.21 -39.42 -4.88
N ALA A 585 -3.17 -39.41 -4.05
CA ALA A 585 -2.60 -38.17 -3.51
C ALA A 585 -2.08 -37.26 -4.62
N ASP A 586 -1.40 -37.81 -5.63
CA ASP A 586 -0.90 -37.03 -6.75
C ASP A 586 -2.02 -36.44 -7.63
N GLU A 587 -3.10 -37.18 -7.83
CA GLU A 587 -4.29 -36.70 -8.55
C GLU A 587 -5.01 -35.59 -7.77
N VAL A 588 -5.27 -35.78 -6.47
CA VAL A 588 -5.94 -34.78 -5.63
C VAL A 588 -5.10 -33.51 -5.51
N LEU A 589 -3.80 -33.64 -5.26
CA LEU A 589 -2.90 -32.47 -5.16
C LEU A 589 -2.73 -31.74 -6.50
N ALA A 590 -2.78 -32.45 -7.63
CA ALA A 590 -2.79 -31.83 -8.95
C ALA A 590 -4.10 -31.07 -9.20
N THR A 591 -5.23 -31.66 -8.82
CA THR A 591 -6.57 -31.07 -9.02
C THR A 591 -6.81 -29.85 -8.14
N MET A 592 -6.28 -29.84 -6.92
CA MET A 592 -6.42 -28.73 -5.99
C MET A 592 -5.43 -27.57 -6.25
N SER A 593 -4.62 -27.67 -7.33
CA SER A 593 -3.75 -26.61 -7.84
C SER A 593 -2.87 -25.94 -6.79
N ALA A 594 -2.32 -26.71 -5.86
CA ALA A 594 -1.37 -26.18 -4.89
C ALA A 594 -0.15 -25.59 -5.60
N HIS A 595 0.30 -24.41 -5.15
CA HIS A 595 1.53 -23.80 -5.65
C HIS A 595 2.68 -24.84 -5.68
N PRO A 596 3.43 -24.99 -6.78
CA PRO A 596 4.40 -26.07 -6.98
C PRO A 596 5.43 -26.22 -5.83
N LEU A 597 5.83 -25.10 -5.25
CA LEU A 597 6.72 -25.06 -4.08
C LEU A 597 6.06 -25.65 -2.82
N THR A 598 4.80 -25.27 -2.54
CA THR A 598 4.04 -25.75 -1.39
C THR A 598 3.75 -27.24 -1.51
N ARG A 599 3.42 -27.71 -2.72
CA ARG A 599 3.27 -29.14 -3.02
C ARG A 599 4.58 -29.89 -2.76
N SER A 600 5.70 -29.38 -3.25
CA SER A 600 7.03 -30.00 -3.07
C SER A 600 7.45 -30.12 -1.61
N LEU A 601 7.14 -29.12 -0.77
CA LEU A 601 7.48 -29.11 0.65
C LEU A 601 6.53 -29.97 1.51
N TRP A 602 5.25 -30.02 1.15
CA TRP A 602 4.23 -30.70 1.94
C TRP A 602 4.06 -32.18 1.58
N ARG A 603 4.18 -32.53 0.29
CA ARG A 603 3.96 -33.90 -0.23
C ARG A 603 4.75 -34.96 0.54
N PRO A 604 6.06 -34.82 0.82
CA PRO A 604 6.79 -35.87 1.54
C PRO A 604 6.25 -36.14 2.95
N ARG A 605 5.78 -35.09 3.64
CA ARG A 605 5.23 -35.19 5.00
C ARG A 605 3.84 -35.81 4.99
N LEU A 606 3.01 -35.41 4.03
CA LEU A 606 1.68 -35.99 3.84
C LEU A 606 1.78 -37.48 3.50
N MET A 607 2.67 -37.86 2.59
CA MET A 607 2.86 -39.27 2.22
C MET A 607 3.32 -40.12 3.40
N ALA A 608 4.31 -39.68 4.16
CA ALA A 608 4.76 -40.40 5.35
C ALA A 608 3.63 -40.64 6.36
N ALA A 609 2.70 -39.68 6.51
CA ALA A 609 1.55 -39.83 7.38
C ALA A 609 0.46 -40.75 6.81
N LEU A 610 0.21 -40.69 5.50
CA LEU A 610 -0.75 -41.56 4.81
C LEU A 610 -0.27 -43.03 4.80
N ASP A 611 1.02 -43.26 4.59
CA ASP A 611 1.63 -44.59 4.66
C ASP A 611 1.47 -45.19 6.06
N TRP A 612 1.65 -44.37 7.12
CA TRP A 612 1.37 -44.81 8.49
C TRP A 612 -0.10 -45.22 8.68
N ILE A 613 -1.06 -44.48 8.11
CA ILE A 613 -2.49 -44.86 8.17
C ILE A 613 -2.71 -46.21 7.50
N ALA A 614 -2.12 -46.45 6.32
CA ALA A 614 -2.25 -47.72 5.62
C ALA A 614 -1.68 -48.90 6.42
N ASP A 615 -0.51 -48.72 7.02
CA ASP A 615 0.12 -49.73 7.88
C ASP A 615 -0.73 -50.01 9.14
N GLU A 616 -1.28 -48.97 9.78
CA GLU A 616 -2.13 -49.09 10.95
C GLU A 616 -3.46 -49.82 10.62
N VAL A 617 -4.10 -49.49 9.48
CA VAL A 617 -5.30 -50.20 9.01
C VAL A 617 -5.00 -51.68 8.74
N ALA A 618 -3.89 -51.98 8.09
CA ALA A 618 -3.50 -53.36 7.77
C ALA A 618 -3.23 -54.18 9.05
N MET A 619 -2.53 -53.60 10.02
CA MET A 619 -2.27 -54.21 11.32
C MET A 619 -3.58 -54.49 12.07
N LEU A 620 -4.46 -53.50 12.19
CA LEU A 620 -5.73 -53.62 12.91
C LEU A 620 -6.69 -54.63 12.25
N ARG A 621 -6.68 -54.72 10.92
CA ARG A 621 -7.42 -55.75 10.19
C ARG A 621 -6.92 -57.15 10.57
N GLY A 622 -5.61 -57.32 10.77
CA GLY A 622 -5.01 -58.54 11.29
C GLY A 622 -5.43 -58.90 12.72
N GLU A 623 -5.80 -57.91 13.54
CA GLU A 623 -6.33 -58.07 14.90
C GLU A 623 -7.84 -58.35 14.93
N GLY A 624 -8.49 -58.52 13.77
CA GLY A 624 -9.92 -58.82 13.66
C GLY A 624 -10.84 -57.59 13.57
N ARG A 625 -10.28 -56.38 13.39
CA ARG A 625 -11.05 -55.15 13.17
C ARG A 625 -11.56 -55.09 11.73
N THR A 626 -12.86 -54.88 11.54
CA THR A 626 -13.51 -54.83 10.22
C THR A 626 -14.13 -53.46 9.98
N GLU A 627 -13.87 -52.84 8.83
CA GLU A 627 -14.51 -51.57 8.46
C GLU A 627 -16.03 -51.73 8.31
N LEU A 628 -16.83 -50.82 8.89
CA LEU A 628 -18.28 -50.73 8.67
C LEU A 628 -18.66 -49.62 7.70
N GLY A 629 -17.85 -48.56 7.65
CA GLY A 629 -17.95 -47.52 6.63
C GLY A 629 -17.12 -46.30 6.96
N THR A 630 -16.92 -45.49 5.92
CA THR A 630 -16.12 -44.27 5.90
C THR A 630 -16.94 -43.11 5.33
N GLU A 631 -16.66 -41.88 5.78
CA GLU A 631 -17.41 -40.67 5.42
C GLU A 631 -18.94 -40.82 5.59
N LEU A 632 -19.37 -41.50 6.66
CA LEU A 632 -20.79 -41.78 6.89
C LEU A 632 -21.50 -40.54 7.42
N ASP A 633 -22.49 -40.05 6.70
CA ASP A 633 -23.39 -39.01 7.19
C ASP A 633 -24.46 -39.64 8.09
N GLY A 634 -24.69 -39.04 9.26
CA GLY A 634 -25.67 -39.53 10.22
C GLY A 634 -26.25 -38.44 11.09
N GLU A 635 -27.37 -38.79 11.72
CA GLU A 635 -28.12 -37.86 12.54
C GLU A 635 -28.85 -38.55 13.70
N MET A 636 -29.12 -37.77 14.73
CA MET A 636 -29.98 -38.17 15.84
C MET A 636 -30.85 -36.98 16.28
N LEU A 637 -31.97 -37.28 16.92
CA LEU A 637 -32.82 -36.27 17.56
C LEU A 637 -32.59 -36.28 19.07
N VAL A 638 -32.19 -35.13 19.62
CA VAL A 638 -32.01 -34.93 21.05
C VAL A 638 -32.84 -33.73 21.49
N LEU A 639 -33.77 -33.93 22.41
CA LEU A 639 -34.70 -32.88 22.89
C LEU A 639 -35.44 -32.14 21.76
N GLY A 640 -35.76 -32.84 20.66
CA GLY A 640 -36.41 -32.26 19.48
C GLY A 640 -35.50 -31.38 18.61
N VAL A 641 -34.19 -31.37 18.86
CA VAL A 641 -33.18 -30.70 18.04
C VAL A 641 -32.39 -31.75 17.26
N ARG A 642 -32.23 -31.51 15.96
CA ARG A 642 -31.43 -32.37 15.07
C ARG A 642 -29.94 -32.16 15.35
N VAL A 643 -29.26 -33.21 15.77
CA VAL A 643 -27.80 -33.29 15.87
C VAL A 643 -27.30 -34.14 14.72
N HIS A 644 -26.40 -33.60 13.91
CA HIS A 644 -25.91 -34.26 12.70
C HIS A 644 -24.40 -34.15 12.60
N GLY A 645 -23.79 -35.08 11.88
CA GLY A 645 -22.36 -35.06 11.64
C GLY A 645 -21.94 -36.14 10.67
N ARG A 646 -20.68 -36.06 10.28
CA ARG A 646 -20.03 -37.09 9.50
C ARG A 646 -19.04 -37.84 10.37
N ALA A 647 -19.06 -39.16 10.27
CA ALA A 647 -18.03 -40.01 10.83
C ALA A 647 -16.97 -40.27 9.75
N ASP A 648 -15.72 -39.89 10.02
CA ASP A 648 -14.61 -40.15 9.09
C ASP A 648 -14.46 -41.66 8.85
N ARG A 649 -14.46 -42.46 9.93
CA ARG A 649 -14.43 -43.92 9.87
C ARG A 649 -15.08 -44.58 11.10
N ILE A 650 -15.83 -45.65 10.86
CA ILE A 650 -16.37 -46.54 11.90
C ILE A 650 -15.96 -47.99 11.60
N ASP A 651 -15.36 -48.64 12.59
CA ASP A 651 -14.99 -50.06 12.51
C ASP A 651 -15.74 -50.91 13.55
N ARG A 652 -15.88 -52.20 13.25
CA ARG A 652 -16.31 -53.25 14.18
C ARG A 652 -15.09 -53.95 14.77
N LEU A 653 -15.08 -54.07 16.08
CA LEU A 653 -14.07 -54.82 16.84
C LEU A 653 -14.41 -56.32 16.84
N ASP A 654 -13.42 -57.15 17.19
CA ASP A 654 -13.54 -58.60 17.34
C ASP A 654 -14.65 -59.02 18.33
N ASN A 655 -14.82 -58.23 19.40
CA ASN A 655 -15.83 -58.40 20.44
C ASN A 655 -17.23 -57.88 20.05
N GLY A 656 -17.40 -57.40 18.80
CA GLY A 656 -18.67 -56.87 18.27
C GLY A 656 -18.96 -55.41 18.60
N GLY A 657 -18.12 -54.75 19.42
CA GLY A 657 -18.20 -53.31 19.71
C GLY A 657 -17.79 -52.43 18.53
N LEU A 658 -18.06 -51.13 18.62
CA LEU A 658 -17.71 -50.15 17.59
C LEU A 658 -16.50 -49.32 18.00
N ALA A 659 -15.64 -49.02 17.02
CA ALA A 659 -14.56 -48.06 17.12
C ALA A 659 -14.86 -46.85 16.23
N VAL A 660 -14.90 -45.66 16.83
CA VAL A 660 -15.09 -44.40 16.11
C VAL A 660 -13.74 -43.72 15.92
N VAL A 661 -13.41 -43.43 14.66
CA VAL A 661 -12.13 -42.86 14.25
C VAL A 661 -12.37 -41.48 13.62
N ASP A 662 -11.53 -40.52 13.99
CA ASP A 662 -11.48 -39.18 13.41
C ASP A 662 -10.04 -38.86 12.96
N TYR A 663 -9.88 -38.41 11.72
CA TYR A 663 -8.59 -38.08 11.12
C TYR A 663 -8.23 -36.61 11.38
N LYS A 664 -7.08 -36.35 11.99
CA LYS A 664 -6.59 -34.99 12.25
C LYS A 664 -5.28 -34.70 11.52
N THR A 665 -5.22 -33.62 10.75
CA THR A 665 -3.97 -33.18 10.10
C THR A 665 -3.00 -32.48 11.06
N GLY A 666 -3.49 -32.03 12.22
CA GLY A 666 -2.71 -31.44 13.31
C GLY A 666 -2.71 -32.30 14.57
N GLN A 667 -2.24 -31.73 15.68
CA GLN A 667 -2.32 -32.40 16.98
C GLN A 667 -3.78 -32.58 17.40
N PRO A 668 -4.14 -33.74 17.99
CA PRO A 668 -5.49 -33.96 18.50
C PRO A 668 -5.78 -33.05 19.71
N PRO A 669 -7.07 -32.85 20.06
CA PRO A 669 -7.45 -32.10 21.25
C PRO A 669 -6.81 -32.68 22.51
N SER A 670 -6.44 -31.80 23.46
CA SER A 670 -5.89 -32.27 24.74
C SER A 670 -6.97 -32.99 25.57
N ARG A 671 -6.56 -33.95 26.40
CA ARG A 671 -7.50 -34.66 27.30
C ARG A 671 -8.30 -33.71 28.19
N LYS A 672 -7.66 -32.65 28.68
CA LYS A 672 -8.31 -31.61 29.49
C LYS A 672 -9.47 -30.95 28.73
N MET A 673 -9.28 -30.62 27.44
CA MET A 673 -10.35 -30.06 26.61
C MET A 673 -11.52 -31.04 26.44
N VAL A 674 -11.23 -32.33 26.31
CA VAL A 674 -12.28 -33.36 26.21
C VAL A 674 -13.01 -33.55 27.54
N GLU A 675 -12.28 -33.56 28.67
CA GLU A 675 -12.84 -33.66 30.02
C GLU A 675 -13.78 -32.49 30.35
N GLU A 676 -13.38 -31.26 30.01
CA GLU A 676 -14.18 -30.04 30.16
C GLU A 676 -15.29 -29.92 29.09
N GLY A 677 -15.24 -30.79 28.08
CA GLY A 677 -16.19 -30.96 26.98
C GLY A 677 -16.15 -29.86 25.90
N PHE A 678 -14.98 -29.27 25.68
CA PHE A 678 -14.71 -28.38 24.56
C PHE A 678 -14.30 -29.13 23.28
N ALA A 679 -14.19 -30.46 23.34
CA ALA A 679 -13.95 -31.34 22.20
C ALA A 679 -14.80 -32.63 22.35
N LEU A 680 -16.00 -32.62 21.80
CA LEU A 680 -17.02 -33.68 21.97
C LEU A 680 -17.32 -34.45 20.68
N GLN A 681 -16.64 -34.13 19.57
CA GLN A 681 -16.89 -34.69 18.25
C GLN A 681 -16.98 -36.24 18.25
N LEU A 682 -15.96 -36.95 18.77
CA LEU A 682 -15.97 -38.42 18.84
C LEU A 682 -17.13 -38.98 19.66
N GLY A 683 -17.46 -38.34 20.78
CA GLY A 683 -18.58 -38.75 21.65
C GLY A 683 -19.93 -38.57 20.96
N LEU A 684 -20.12 -37.47 20.22
CA LEU A 684 -21.37 -37.23 19.48
C LEU A 684 -21.53 -38.18 18.31
N VAL A 685 -20.46 -38.45 17.55
CA VAL A 685 -20.48 -39.45 16.46
C VAL A 685 -20.84 -40.82 17.03
N ALA A 686 -20.25 -41.22 18.15
CA ALA A 686 -20.61 -42.45 18.82
C ALA A 686 -22.07 -42.50 19.28
N MET A 687 -22.61 -41.41 19.84
CA MET A 687 -24.02 -41.33 20.21
C MET A 687 -24.96 -41.45 18.99
N ILE A 688 -24.56 -40.88 17.83
CA ILE A 688 -25.30 -41.06 16.56
C ILE A 688 -25.26 -42.54 16.14
N ALA A 689 -24.10 -43.20 16.25
CA ALA A 689 -23.98 -44.62 15.94
C ALA A 689 -24.83 -45.51 16.86
N GLU A 690 -24.84 -45.28 18.18
CA GLU A 690 -25.64 -46.04 19.14
C GLU A 690 -27.14 -45.81 19.01
N SER A 691 -27.55 -44.65 18.47
CA SER A 691 -28.96 -44.36 18.17
C SER A 691 -29.41 -44.89 16.80
N GLY A 692 -28.54 -45.60 16.07
CA GLY A 692 -28.85 -46.13 14.73
C GLY A 692 -28.91 -45.04 13.65
N GLY A 693 -28.28 -43.89 13.88
CA GLY A 693 -28.30 -42.74 12.99
C GLY A 693 -27.41 -42.86 11.74
N PHE A 694 -26.54 -43.87 11.67
CA PHE A 694 -25.75 -44.20 10.48
C PHE A 694 -26.30 -45.46 9.80
N ALA A 695 -26.48 -45.41 8.49
CA ALA A 695 -26.95 -46.55 7.72
C ALA A 695 -25.94 -47.71 7.78
N GLY A 696 -26.41 -48.92 8.09
CA GLY A 696 -25.58 -50.13 8.13
C GLY A 696 -24.70 -50.29 9.38
N VAL A 697 -24.77 -49.36 10.34
CA VAL A 697 -23.99 -49.41 11.58
C VAL A 697 -24.91 -49.71 12.77
N SER A 698 -24.56 -50.76 13.54
CA SER A 698 -25.23 -51.10 14.79
C SER A 698 -24.24 -51.73 15.77
N GLY A 699 -24.30 -51.30 17.04
CA GLY A 699 -23.43 -51.78 18.12
C GLY A 699 -23.24 -50.71 19.19
N VAL A 700 -22.49 -51.07 20.25
CA VAL A 700 -22.10 -50.15 21.33
C VAL A 700 -20.71 -49.61 21.03
N ALA A 701 -20.51 -48.30 21.14
CA ALA A 701 -19.21 -47.70 20.89
C ALA A 701 -18.31 -47.85 22.12
N SER A 702 -17.16 -48.52 21.95
CA SER A 702 -16.24 -48.85 23.04
C SER A 702 -14.82 -48.34 22.82
N ARG A 703 -14.47 -47.94 21.60
CA ARG A 703 -13.18 -47.31 21.26
C ARG A 703 -13.41 -45.96 20.57
N PHE A 704 -12.62 -44.97 20.97
CA PHE A 704 -12.66 -43.60 20.45
C PHE A 704 -11.23 -43.20 20.09
N GLU A 705 -10.97 -42.86 18.83
CA GLU A 705 -9.60 -42.73 18.35
C GLU A 705 -9.42 -41.50 17.46
N TYR A 706 -8.46 -40.66 17.82
CA TYR A 706 -7.92 -39.64 16.91
C TYR A 706 -6.71 -40.22 16.20
N TRP A 707 -6.75 -40.23 14.88
CA TRP A 707 -5.62 -40.63 14.03
C TRP A 707 -4.99 -39.36 13.47
N SER A 708 -3.86 -38.96 14.06
CA SER A 708 -3.18 -37.72 13.71
C SER A 708 -2.10 -37.95 12.66
N LEU A 709 -2.10 -37.14 11.60
CA LEU A 709 -1.07 -37.10 10.56
C LEU A 709 0.14 -36.25 10.97
N ALA A 710 0.11 -35.62 12.16
CA ALA A 710 1.21 -34.80 12.66
C ALA A 710 2.38 -35.67 13.15
N LYS A 711 3.51 -35.03 13.45
CA LYS A 711 4.61 -35.70 14.15
C LYS A 711 4.19 -36.09 15.57
N ASP A 712 4.57 -37.28 16.01
CA ASP A 712 4.41 -37.69 17.40
C ASP A 712 5.36 -36.89 18.30
N SER A 713 4.80 -35.92 19.03
CA SER A 713 5.54 -35.04 19.94
C SER A 713 6.15 -35.77 21.15
N LYS A 714 5.72 -37.01 21.43
CA LYS A 714 6.18 -37.82 22.56
C LYS A 714 7.45 -38.62 22.23
N ARG A 715 7.79 -38.78 20.94
CA ARG A 715 9.05 -39.41 20.48
C ARG A 715 10.06 -38.31 20.12
N LYS A 716 11.06 -38.07 20.99
CA LYS A 716 12.11 -37.05 20.76
C LYS A 716 13.26 -37.60 19.90
N GLY A 717 13.63 -36.88 18.83
CA GLY A 717 14.78 -37.17 17.94
C GLY A 717 14.60 -36.55 16.54
N GLU A 718 15.66 -36.51 15.73
CA GLU A 718 15.62 -35.97 14.34
C GLU A 718 14.69 -36.77 13.40
N ALA A 719 14.29 -37.98 13.79
CA ALA A 719 13.43 -38.91 13.03
C ALA A 719 12.11 -39.25 13.76
N ALA A 720 11.43 -38.27 14.39
CA ALA A 720 10.07 -38.50 14.88
C ALA A 720 9.15 -38.89 13.70
N PRO A 721 8.53 -40.08 13.71
CA PRO A 721 7.67 -40.53 12.61
C PRO A 721 6.41 -39.65 12.52
N PHE A 722 5.92 -39.48 11.30
CA PHE A 722 4.61 -38.88 11.05
C PHE A 722 3.54 -39.95 11.25
N GLY A 723 2.41 -39.60 11.86
CA GLY A 723 1.34 -40.55 12.15
C GLY A 723 1.38 -41.07 13.59
N PHE A 724 0.27 -40.91 14.31
CA PHE A 724 0.05 -41.60 15.60
C PHE A 724 -1.44 -41.67 15.95
N ARG A 725 -1.80 -42.69 16.75
CA ARG A 725 -3.12 -42.87 17.33
C ARG A 725 -3.17 -42.34 18.76
N GLU A 726 -4.17 -41.53 19.09
CA GLU A 726 -4.45 -41.08 20.44
C GLU A 726 -5.91 -41.30 20.82
N SER A 727 -6.13 -41.80 22.03
CA SER A 727 -7.47 -42.02 22.59
C SER A 727 -7.78 -40.96 23.66
N PRO A 728 -8.99 -40.36 23.66
CA PRO A 728 -9.42 -39.42 24.68
C PRO A 728 -9.79 -40.12 26.01
N ILE A 729 -10.02 -41.43 25.99
CA ILE A 729 -10.37 -42.22 27.17
C ILE A 729 -9.13 -42.79 27.86
N LEU A 730 -9.28 -43.15 29.13
CA LEU A 730 -8.24 -43.83 29.91
C LEU A 730 -8.00 -45.24 29.39
N GLU A 731 -6.79 -45.47 28.87
CA GLU A 731 -6.30 -46.80 28.47
C GLU A 731 -4.91 -47.06 29.09
N GLY A 732 -4.72 -48.23 29.69
CA GLY A 732 -3.45 -48.67 30.28
C GLY A 732 -3.12 -48.05 31.65
N SER A 733 -1.83 -47.80 31.92
CA SER A 733 -1.28 -47.34 33.22
C SER A 733 -1.41 -45.84 33.49
N LYS A 734 -2.32 -45.14 32.80
CA LYS A 734 -2.47 -43.68 32.85
C LYS A 734 -3.29 -43.25 34.08
N LYS A 735 -2.88 -42.17 34.74
CA LYS A 735 -3.46 -41.70 36.02
C LYS A 735 -4.57 -40.62 35.90
N THR A 736 -4.77 -40.03 34.72
CA THR A 736 -5.72 -38.92 34.48
C THR A 736 -6.40 -39.04 33.10
N GLY A 737 -7.71 -38.85 33.03
CA GLY A 737 -8.55 -39.03 31.84
C GLY A 737 -10.02 -39.38 32.18
N VAL A 738 -10.88 -39.46 31.17
CA VAL A 738 -12.27 -39.96 31.31
C VAL A 738 -12.29 -41.49 31.19
N LEU A 739 -12.98 -42.19 32.09
CA LEU A 739 -13.20 -43.63 31.96
C LEU A 739 -14.06 -43.93 30.73
N ALA A 740 -13.83 -45.08 30.08
CA ALA A 740 -14.58 -45.47 28.88
C ALA A 740 -16.09 -45.48 29.11
N GLU A 741 -16.52 -45.97 30.28
CA GLU A 741 -17.94 -46.02 30.70
C GLU A 741 -18.56 -44.64 30.95
N ASP A 742 -17.76 -43.65 31.33
CA ASP A 742 -18.22 -42.28 31.64
C ASP A 742 -18.20 -41.36 30.41
N PHE A 743 -17.54 -41.76 29.32
CA PHE A 743 -17.29 -40.89 28.17
C PHE A 743 -18.58 -40.45 27.45
N LEU A 744 -19.46 -41.39 27.10
CA LEU A 744 -20.73 -41.08 26.45
C LEU A 744 -21.75 -40.44 27.40
N PRO A 745 -21.91 -40.89 28.67
CA PRO A 745 -22.75 -40.20 29.65
C PRO A 745 -22.37 -38.73 29.87
N ARG A 746 -21.07 -38.42 29.95
CA ARG A 746 -20.58 -37.03 30.06
C ARG A 746 -20.86 -36.23 28.79
N THR A 747 -20.59 -36.81 27.61
CA THR A 747 -20.90 -36.16 26.33
C THR A 747 -22.39 -35.81 26.23
N ARG A 748 -23.28 -36.73 26.62
CA ARG A 748 -24.73 -36.50 26.66
C ARG A 748 -25.11 -35.38 27.62
N THR A 749 -24.47 -35.32 28.78
CA THR A 749 -24.68 -34.24 29.76
C THR A 749 -24.33 -32.89 29.17
N TYR A 750 -23.16 -32.78 28.52
CA TYR A 750 -22.72 -31.54 27.88
C TYR A 750 -23.60 -31.12 26.69
N LEU A 751 -24.06 -32.07 25.87
CA LEU A 751 -24.99 -31.81 24.79
C LEU A 751 -26.32 -31.27 25.32
N ASN A 752 -26.90 -31.92 26.33
CA ASN A 752 -28.16 -31.49 26.93
C ASN A 752 -28.04 -30.10 27.60
N ASP A 753 -26.94 -29.83 28.31
CA ASP A 753 -26.65 -28.52 28.90
C ASP A 753 -26.64 -27.43 27.82
N ALA A 754 -25.88 -27.65 26.74
CA ALA A 754 -25.76 -26.67 25.67
C ALA A 754 -27.09 -26.40 24.94
N LEU A 755 -27.86 -27.46 24.67
CA LEU A 755 -29.20 -27.34 24.09
C LEU A 755 -30.14 -26.54 25.00
N ASN A 756 -30.16 -26.86 26.29
CA ASN A 756 -31.06 -26.23 27.26
C ASN A 756 -30.69 -24.78 27.56
N ARG A 757 -29.42 -24.39 27.42
CA ARG A 757 -28.97 -23.01 27.68
C ARG A 757 -29.17 -22.09 26.48
N TRP A 758 -28.65 -22.48 25.32
CA TRP A 758 -28.56 -21.57 24.17
C TRP A 758 -29.61 -21.83 23.09
N ILE A 759 -29.96 -23.08 22.81
CA ILE A 759 -30.90 -23.40 21.71
C ILE A 759 -32.35 -23.28 22.16
N LEU A 760 -32.71 -24.02 23.22
CA LEU A 760 -34.05 -24.07 23.79
C LEU A 760 -34.24 -23.07 24.94
N GLY A 761 -33.13 -22.67 25.56
CA GLY A 761 -33.11 -21.77 26.72
C GLY A 761 -33.12 -20.30 26.36
N SER A 762 -32.84 -19.47 27.36
CA SER A 762 -32.81 -18.02 27.29
C SER A 762 -31.43 -17.41 27.55
N GLU A 763 -30.35 -18.17 27.36
CA GLU A 763 -29.00 -17.65 27.57
C GLU A 763 -28.46 -16.94 26.31
N PRO A 764 -27.89 -15.72 26.42
CA PRO A 764 -27.32 -15.03 25.27
C PRO A 764 -26.05 -15.73 24.76
N PHE A 765 -25.81 -15.62 23.45
CA PHE A 765 -24.59 -16.12 22.81
C PHE A 765 -23.41 -15.18 23.06
N THR A 766 -22.92 -15.20 24.29
CA THR A 766 -21.88 -14.28 24.78
C THR A 766 -20.55 -14.53 24.08
N ALA A 767 -19.94 -13.46 23.53
CA ALA A 767 -18.64 -13.52 22.84
C ALA A 767 -17.50 -13.90 23.77
N ARG A 768 -16.63 -14.84 23.36
CA ARG A 768 -15.48 -15.37 24.14
C ARG A 768 -15.85 -15.77 25.57
N LEU A 769 -16.96 -16.50 25.75
CA LEU A 769 -17.42 -16.94 27.08
C LEU A 769 -16.29 -17.56 27.91
N ASN A 770 -15.43 -18.34 27.25
CA ASN A 770 -14.22 -18.93 27.82
C ASN A 770 -12.97 -18.32 27.14
N PRO A 771 -12.40 -17.23 27.67
CA PRO A 771 -11.31 -16.50 27.01
C PRO A 771 -9.99 -17.30 26.93
N ASP A 772 -9.77 -18.23 27.86
CA ASP A 772 -8.55 -19.06 27.90
C ASP A 772 -8.54 -20.20 26.88
N LEU A 773 -9.65 -20.45 26.18
CA LEU A 773 -9.69 -21.46 25.14
C LEU A 773 -9.05 -20.95 23.85
N PRO A 774 -8.19 -21.77 23.21
CA PRO A 774 -7.68 -21.47 21.88
C PRO A 774 -8.81 -21.70 20.86
N VAL A 775 -9.63 -20.67 20.63
CA VAL A 775 -10.70 -20.68 19.62
C VAL A 775 -10.23 -19.97 18.34
N TYR A 776 -10.78 -20.40 17.20
CA TYR A 776 -10.57 -19.76 15.89
C TYR A 776 -10.91 -18.26 15.92
N SER A 777 -10.15 -17.44 15.21
CA SER A 777 -10.27 -15.97 15.24
C SER A 777 -11.20 -15.39 14.17
N ASP A 778 -11.92 -16.21 13.41
CA ASP A 778 -12.66 -15.79 12.21
C ASP A 778 -13.72 -14.71 12.46
N TYR A 779 -14.20 -14.56 13.70
CA TYR A 779 -15.23 -13.59 14.10
C TYR A 779 -14.73 -12.52 15.08
N ASP A 780 -13.41 -12.46 15.36
CA ASP A 780 -12.85 -11.52 16.34
C ASP A 780 -13.12 -10.06 15.95
N GLN A 781 -12.98 -9.73 14.66
CA GLN A 781 -13.32 -8.41 14.13
C GLN A 781 -14.82 -8.13 14.23
N LEU A 782 -15.68 -9.12 13.92
CA LEU A 782 -17.13 -8.97 13.96
C LEU A 782 -17.65 -8.69 15.38
N MET A 783 -17.05 -9.33 16.38
CA MET A 783 -17.35 -9.08 17.80
C MET A 783 -16.62 -7.86 18.38
N ARG A 784 -15.79 -7.17 17.58
CA ARG A 784 -14.97 -6.01 17.99
C ARG A 784 -14.08 -6.32 19.20
N LEU A 785 -13.45 -7.50 19.20
CA LEU A 785 -12.75 -8.06 20.37
C LEU A 785 -11.76 -7.09 21.02
N GLU A 786 -10.95 -6.40 20.20
CA GLU A 786 -9.93 -5.45 20.64
C GLU A 786 -10.50 -4.26 21.42
N GLU A 787 -11.77 -3.90 21.22
CA GLU A 787 -12.39 -2.73 21.85
C GLU A 787 -12.89 -2.98 23.29
N TRP A 788 -13.05 -4.24 23.69
CA TRP A 788 -13.64 -4.59 24.99
C TRP A 788 -12.88 -5.65 25.78
N LEU A 789 -12.08 -6.50 25.13
CA LEU A 789 -11.29 -7.52 25.83
C LEU A 789 -10.24 -6.91 26.79
N PRO A 790 -9.50 -5.84 26.44
CA PRO A 790 -8.53 -5.22 27.35
C PRO A 790 -9.17 -4.73 28.65
N ALA A 791 -10.34 -4.08 28.54
CA ALA A 791 -11.12 -3.63 29.69
C ALA A 791 -11.60 -4.78 30.57
N LEU A 792 -11.85 -5.97 29.99
CA LEU A 792 -12.26 -7.17 30.72
C LEU A 792 -11.08 -7.85 31.43
N LEU A 793 -9.87 -7.74 30.90
CA LEU A 793 -8.65 -8.32 31.48
C LEU A 793 -7.94 -7.41 32.50
N GLY A 794 -8.45 -6.19 32.73
CA GLY A 794 -7.88 -5.24 33.68
C GLY A 794 -6.55 -4.62 33.25
N ASN A 795 -6.17 -4.74 31.97
CA ASN A 795 -4.94 -4.18 31.40
C ASN A 795 -5.22 -2.83 30.72
N GLU A 796 -5.68 -1.83 31.47
CA GLU A 796 -5.54 -0.44 31.03
C GLU A 796 -4.12 0.02 31.39
N GLY A 797 -3.17 -0.26 30.49
CA GLY A 797 -1.95 0.53 30.44
C GLY A 797 -2.30 1.87 29.79
N ASP A 798 -2.13 2.96 30.54
CA ASP A 798 -2.15 4.33 30.02
C ASP A 798 -1.25 4.41 28.77
N GLY A 799 -1.89 4.51 27.61
CA GLY A 799 -1.19 4.44 26.32
C GLY A 799 -2.12 4.74 25.16
N ALA A 800 -2.74 5.92 25.16
CA ALA A 800 -3.28 6.57 23.97
C ALA A 800 -2.95 8.06 24.01
#